data_AF-W7MID1-F1
#
_entry.id   AF-W7MID1-F1
#
_cell.length_a   1.000
_cell.length_b   1.000
_cell.length_c   1.000
_cell.angle_alpha   90.00
_cell.angle_beta   90.00
_cell.angle_gamma   90.00
#
_symmetry.space_group_name_H-M   'P 1'
#
loop_
_entity.id
_entity.type
_entity.pdbx_description
1 polymer ?
#
loop_
_entity_poly.entity_id
_entity_poly.type
_entity_poly.pdbx_seq_one_letter_code
_entity_poly.pdbx_strand_id
1 'polypeptide(L)'
;MTGNPESSVRRACESCRRKKTRCTGERPVCSFCERLNQPCEYLPRNRETVKRRRRTSRAKPGSRDRVSSVENRDEVYDLIHHPQAASSSNGSALTPDSLPRHTNRSGSFVESASRRLNRVSINDEVSESWLPSATEARPSPDSLDHAVEEYRRRLYFQPLPLFNPEGLRDRIERFPMFLQWIFLALALSNLPYDSSSAKEADLIHSHARSARDMVLELAMRGTAQLENSQALCLLALGDILEGRPALALMTIGAASRLELVRGAGYSESPHSPQGDASLRCYWSVFILEKGFAPRFTLLSQTHTKPEYPRSAREPSPPAYLGDEEYAPDLESIRDDLRTDPGITSHAVRAVSFCGDVISYLHALHIGKADNPADTNSNFYQLTNTLYDLESRLGHIHFVRNVGFSERTPEEFERHREYWAPWLLFQITAHATQGLLNHPFIHLVTLRRANRPSQPRLFLQQTVDQAMFHSAWVVRLVQTCIDRGLMVYDPLIGDLVAATATIPWLFQYARDVKVSETSKENYRKCIEFLESMPDPSPRSIHKRELLHQLQTMSSQAQDNNMISFQPSKIWQLIDSDIMDAVAPQPTTDGTQGGQSDASKTTVSVQTTFVHPVGERRTDQRHNSLGDSMTADIYEGLEQYSLDSIFSQPMFIDHAWLHV
;
A
#
# COMPACT_ATOMS: atom_id res chain seq x y z
N MET A 1 -64.65 -4.37 -1.47
CA MET A 1 -64.33 -5.73 -1.93
C MET A 1 -63.42 -5.55 -3.13
N THR A 2 -62.15 -5.92 -3.15
CA THR A 2 -61.46 -7.11 -2.64
C THR A 2 -60.01 -6.74 -2.29
N GLY A 3 -59.59 -7.01 -1.06
CA GLY A 3 -58.21 -6.85 -0.61
C GLY A 3 -57.39 -8.11 -0.93
N ASN A 4 -56.26 -7.94 -1.61
CA ASN A 4 -55.33 -9.00 -1.98
C ASN A 4 -54.40 -9.29 -0.77
N PRO A 5 -54.24 -10.55 -0.33
CA PRO A 5 -53.51 -10.87 0.91
C PRO A 5 -51.99 -10.83 0.71
N GLU A 6 -51.32 -10.16 1.65
CA GLU A 6 -49.87 -10.00 1.75
C GLU A 6 -49.10 -11.34 1.74
N SER A 7 -47.99 -11.36 1.02
CA SER A 7 -47.03 -12.45 0.91
C SER A 7 -46.29 -12.67 2.24
N SER A 8 -46.91 -13.43 3.15
CA SER A 8 -46.26 -13.94 4.35
C SER A 8 -45.04 -14.80 3.98
N VAL A 9 -43.85 -14.40 4.43
CA VAL A 9 -42.62 -15.22 4.45
C VAL A 9 -42.96 -16.65 4.89
N ARG A 10 -42.74 -17.65 4.02
CA ARG A 10 -43.12 -19.05 4.26
C ARG A 10 -42.31 -19.62 5.43
N ARG A 11 -42.93 -19.72 6.61
CA ARG A 11 -42.33 -20.34 7.81
C ARG A 11 -42.40 -21.86 7.70
N ALA A 12 -41.34 -22.57 8.05
CA ALA A 12 -41.36 -24.02 8.20
C ALA A 12 -42.14 -24.45 9.47
N CYS A 13 -42.83 -25.59 9.43
CA CYS A 13 -43.46 -26.18 10.61
C CYS A 13 -42.41 -26.64 11.64
N GLU A 14 -42.82 -26.86 12.90
CA GLU A 14 -41.90 -27.27 13.97
C GLU A 14 -41.21 -28.60 13.69
N SER A 15 -41.91 -29.58 13.10
CA SER A 15 -41.32 -30.89 12.75
C SER A 15 -40.20 -30.78 11.71
N CYS A 16 -40.40 -29.99 10.65
CA CYS A 16 -39.36 -29.76 9.64
C CYS A 16 -38.23 -28.88 10.20
N ARG A 17 -38.55 -27.90 11.05
CA ARG A 17 -37.55 -27.05 11.72
C ARG A 17 -36.65 -27.87 12.64
N ARG A 18 -37.24 -28.73 13.48
CA ARG A 18 -36.50 -29.62 14.39
C ARG A 18 -35.62 -30.62 13.64
N LYS A 19 -36.10 -31.14 12.50
CA LYS A 19 -35.33 -32.05 11.64
C LYS A 19 -34.40 -31.35 10.65
N LYS A 20 -34.37 -30.01 10.63
CA LYS A 20 -33.64 -29.17 9.66
C LYS A 20 -33.88 -29.59 8.20
N THR A 21 -35.09 -30.02 7.86
CA THR A 21 -35.49 -30.37 6.48
C THR A 21 -36.30 -29.26 5.83
N ARG A 22 -36.31 -29.22 4.49
CA ARG A 22 -37.08 -28.22 3.73
C ARG A 22 -38.57 -28.46 3.92
N CYS A 23 -39.29 -27.45 4.42
CA CYS A 23 -40.74 -27.49 4.60
C CYS A 23 -41.44 -26.86 3.39
N THR A 24 -42.45 -27.54 2.83
CA THR A 24 -43.22 -27.03 1.68
C THR A 24 -44.18 -25.89 2.07
N GLY A 25 -44.57 -25.80 3.35
CA GLY A 25 -45.33 -24.67 3.89
C GLY A 25 -46.85 -24.75 3.69
N GLU A 26 -47.34 -25.84 3.10
CA GLU A 26 -48.78 -26.12 2.94
C GLU A 26 -49.47 -26.30 4.30
N ARG A 27 -50.74 -25.92 4.40
CA ARG A 27 -51.60 -26.04 5.58
C ARG A 27 -52.87 -26.82 5.20
N PRO A 28 -53.37 -27.75 6.04
CA PRO A 28 -53.01 -27.95 7.45
C PRO A 28 -51.72 -28.75 7.70
N VAL A 29 -51.27 -29.58 6.75
CA VAL A 29 -50.07 -30.42 6.87
C VAL A 29 -49.16 -30.17 5.66
N CYS A 30 -47.84 -30.07 5.87
CA CYS A 30 -46.90 -29.98 4.75
C CYS A 30 -46.62 -31.37 4.17
N SER A 31 -46.46 -31.46 2.86
CA SER A 31 -46.23 -32.72 2.12
C SER A 31 -45.07 -33.58 2.66
N PHE A 32 -44.05 -32.97 3.29
CA PHE A 32 -43.00 -33.72 4.00
C PHE A 32 -43.50 -34.45 5.25
N CYS A 33 -44.32 -33.77 6.06
CA CYS A 33 -44.90 -34.37 7.27
C CYS A 33 -46.00 -35.37 6.92
N GLU A 34 -46.78 -35.11 5.87
CA GLU A 34 -47.81 -36.04 5.37
C GLU A 34 -47.20 -37.37 4.92
N ARG A 35 -46.19 -37.34 4.04
CA ARG A 35 -45.53 -38.55 3.54
C ARG A 35 -44.91 -39.40 4.64
N LEU A 36 -44.41 -38.78 5.70
CA LEU A 36 -43.78 -39.47 6.83
C LEU A 36 -44.74 -39.77 7.98
N ASN A 37 -46.03 -39.45 7.82
CA ASN A 37 -47.07 -39.57 8.83
C ASN A 37 -46.63 -39.00 10.20
N GLN A 38 -46.13 -37.75 10.18
CA GLN A 38 -45.65 -37.03 11.37
C GLN A 38 -46.56 -35.85 11.70
N PRO A 39 -46.66 -35.44 12.99
CA PRO A 39 -47.45 -34.27 13.37
C PRO A 39 -46.85 -32.99 12.76
N CYS A 40 -47.69 -32.17 12.14
CA CYS A 40 -47.30 -30.92 11.48
C CYS A 40 -47.96 -29.73 12.19
N GLU A 41 -47.17 -28.94 12.91
CA GLU A 41 -47.67 -27.82 13.71
C GLU A 41 -46.94 -26.52 13.35
N TYR A 42 -47.71 -25.44 13.17
CA TYR A 42 -47.21 -24.09 12.93
C TYR A 42 -47.61 -23.17 14.08
N LEU A 43 -46.65 -22.74 14.90
CA LEU A 43 -46.92 -21.85 16.04
C LEU A 43 -47.23 -20.40 15.59
N PRO A 44 -48.21 -19.72 16.22
CA PRO A 44 -48.53 -18.31 15.95
C PRO A 44 -47.41 -17.36 16.40
N ARG A 45 -47.34 -16.16 15.78
CA ARG A 45 -46.33 -15.13 16.06
C ARG A 45 -46.76 -14.25 17.24
N ASN A 46 -46.10 -14.36 18.40
CA ASN A 46 -46.27 -13.36 19.46
C ASN A 46 -45.36 -12.14 19.21
N ARG A 47 -45.97 -10.97 19.00
CA ARG A 47 -45.37 -9.65 19.21
C ARG A 47 -45.75 -9.23 20.63
N GLU A 48 -44.79 -8.96 21.50
CA GLU A 48 -44.85 -7.84 22.46
C GLU A 48 -43.61 -7.76 23.36
N THR A 49 -43.26 -6.50 23.63
CA THR A 49 -42.17 -5.93 24.43
C THR A 49 -42.46 -5.99 25.93
N VAL A 50 -41.58 -6.56 26.78
CA VAL A 50 -41.47 -6.14 28.20
C VAL A 50 -40.05 -6.37 28.75
N LYS A 51 -39.51 -5.32 29.39
CA LYS A 51 -38.31 -5.28 30.24
C LYS A 51 -38.39 -6.26 31.43
N ARG A 52 -37.32 -7.00 31.77
CA ARG A 52 -36.80 -7.13 33.16
C ARG A 52 -35.53 -8.00 33.31
N ARG A 53 -34.52 -7.35 33.92
CA ARG A 53 -33.65 -7.78 35.04
C ARG A 53 -33.26 -9.27 35.21
N ARG A 54 -31.95 -9.52 35.09
CA ARG A 54 -31.01 -10.19 36.04
C ARG A 54 -31.58 -11.26 37.00
N ARG A 55 -31.11 -12.52 36.90
CA ARG A 55 -30.06 -13.15 37.75
C ARG A 55 -29.94 -14.69 37.56
N THR A 56 -28.70 -15.12 37.30
CA THR A 56 -27.94 -16.27 37.85
C THR A 56 -28.45 -17.73 37.74
N SER A 57 -27.72 -18.56 36.99
CA SER A 57 -26.95 -19.75 37.45
C SER A 57 -26.57 -20.62 36.22
N ARG A 58 -25.29 -20.69 35.84
CA ARG A 58 -24.25 -21.66 36.25
C ARG A 58 -24.47 -23.08 35.69
N ALA A 59 -23.84 -23.41 34.54
CA ALA A 59 -23.07 -24.65 34.34
C ALA A 59 -22.47 -24.74 32.91
N LYS A 60 -21.26 -25.31 32.84
CA LYS A 60 -20.26 -25.43 31.76
C LYS A 60 -20.74 -26.21 30.51
N PRO A 61 -20.18 -25.96 29.31
CA PRO A 61 -20.08 -26.97 28.27
C PRO A 61 -18.65 -27.54 28.19
N GLY A 62 -18.55 -28.85 28.00
CA GLY A 62 -17.31 -29.56 27.71
C GLY A 62 -17.30 -30.11 26.30
N SER A 63 -16.10 -30.10 25.71
CA SER A 63 -15.63 -30.87 24.56
C SER A 63 -16.24 -30.50 23.19
N ARG A 64 -15.49 -29.85 22.29
CA ARG A 64 -14.53 -30.48 21.33
C ARG A 64 -15.19 -31.65 20.59
N ASP A 65 -15.19 -31.75 19.27
CA ASP A 65 -14.25 -31.22 18.29
C ASP A 65 -14.77 -31.60 16.89
N ARG A 66 -14.18 -30.99 15.86
CA ARG A 66 -13.92 -31.58 14.53
C ARG A 66 -15.05 -31.73 13.52
N VAL A 67 -14.84 -31.58 12.21
CA VAL A 67 -13.79 -31.02 11.32
C VAL A 67 -14.31 -31.31 9.90
N SER A 68 -13.73 -30.63 8.91
CA SER A 68 -13.62 -31.02 7.48
C SER A 68 -14.87 -30.90 6.60
N SER A 69 -14.85 -30.05 5.57
CA SER A 69 -14.17 -30.19 4.26
C SER A 69 -15.14 -30.85 3.25
N VAL A 70 -15.41 -30.18 2.12
CA VAL A 70 -14.90 -30.55 0.77
C VAL A 70 -15.74 -31.70 0.19
N GLU A 71 -16.30 -31.72 -1.03
CA GLU A 71 -15.95 -31.16 -2.33
C GLU A 71 -17.17 -31.37 -3.27
N ASN A 72 -17.19 -30.57 -4.35
CA ASN A 72 -17.57 -30.86 -5.75
C ASN A 72 -18.53 -32.00 -6.13
N ARG A 73 -19.41 -31.69 -7.10
CA ARG A 73 -19.46 -32.24 -8.49
C ARG A 73 -20.68 -31.62 -9.22
N ASP A 74 -20.43 -30.93 -10.34
CA ASP A 74 -20.62 -31.36 -11.74
C ASP A 74 -22.10 -31.67 -12.10
N GLU A 75 -22.72 -31.32 -13.23
CA GLU A 75 -22.45 -30.55 -14.45
C GLU A 75 -23.80 -30.56 -15.26
N VAL A 76 -23.86 -29.81 -16.37
CA VAL A 76 -24.66 -30.06 -17.62
C VAL A 76 -26.01 -29.33 -17.83
N TYR A 77 -25.94 -28.27 -18.66
CA TYR A 77 -26.72 -27.90 -19.89
C TYR A 77 -28.29 -28.00 -19.90
N ASP A 78 -29.12 -27.15 -20.54
CA ASP A 78 -28.96 -26.22 -21.66
C ASP A 78 -30.27 -25.39 -21.95
N LEU A 79 -30.14 -24.35 -22.79
CA LEU A 79 -31.09 -23.82 -23.81
C LEU A 79 -32.21 -22.73 -23.56
N ILE A 80 -31.94 -21.56 -24.19
CA ILE A 80 -32.75 -20.67 -25.09
C ILE A 80 -33.94 -19.81 -24.55
N HIS A 81 -33.81 -18.46 -24.59
CA HIS A 81 -34.51 -17.53 -25.53
C HIS A 81 -34.39 -16.03 -25.14
N HIS A 82 -33.84 -15.23 -26.06
CA HIS A 82 -33.97 -13.76 -26.17
C HIS A 82 -35.29 -13.40 -26.89
N PRO A 83 -35.86 -12.18 -26.72
CA PRO A 83 -35.55 -11.05 -27.64
C PRO A 83 -35.66 -9.59 -27.09
N GLN A 84 -34.81 -8.71 -27.68
CA GLN A 84 -35.04 -7.30 -28.15
C GLN A 84 -35.43 -6.20 -27.12
N ALA A 85 -35.02 -4.92 -27.18
CA ALA A 85 -34.52 -4.08 -28.28
C ALA A 85 -33.77 -2.80 -27.78
N ALA A 86 -33.07 -2.18 -28.74
CA ALA A 86 -32.89 -0.74 -28.99
C ALA A 86 -31.72 0.04 -28.36
N SER A 87 -30.81 0.37 -29.28
CA SER A 87 -29.57 1.13 -29.27
C SER A 87 -29.74 2.65 -29.28
N SER A 88 -28.68 3.37 -28.87
CA SER A 88 -27.98 4.46 -29.62
C SER A 88 -26.77 4.96 -28.79
N SER A 89 -25.52 4.62 -29.15
CA SER A 89 -24.54 5.37 -30.00
C SER A 89 -23.73 6.41 -29.18
N ASN A 90 -22.39 6.54 -29.14
CA ASN A 90 -21.21 6.23 -29.98
C ASN A 90 -19.99 6.05 -29.03
N GLY A 91 -18.91 5.27 -29.24
CA GLY A 91 -18.05 5.01 -30.42
C GLY A 91 -16.79 5.91 -30.34
N SER A 92 -15.53 5.51 -30.54
CA SER A 92 -14.89 4.26 -30.99
C SER A 92 -13.37 4.31 -30.72
N ALA A 93 -12.77 3.14 -30.54
CA ALA A 93 -11.34 2.87 -30.76
C ALA A 93 -11.11 2.46 -32.23
N LEU A 94 -9.96 2.79 -32.82
CA LEU A 94 -9.56 2.34 -34.16
C LEU A 94 -8.16 1.72 -34.14
N THR A 95 -8.12 0.47 -34.57
CA THR A 95 -6.98 -0.27 -35.13
C THR A 95 -6.63 0.24 -36.54
N PRO A 96 -5.36 0.17 -36.98
CA PRO A 96 -5.01 0.39 -38.37
C PRO A 96 -4.73 -0.94 -39.08
N ASP A 97 -5.44 -1.20 -40.19
CA ASP A 97 -4.90 -2.03 -41.25
C ASP A 97 -5.40 -1.60 -42.63
N SER A 98 -4.57 -1.87 -43.64
CA SER A 98 -4.77 -1.80 -45.10
C SER A 98 -4.44 -0.50 -45.88
N LEU A 99 -3.51 -0.66 -46.84
CA LEU A 99 -3.38 0.07 -48.11
C LEU A 99 -2.87 -0.91 -49.21
N PRO A 100 -3.06 -0.60 -50.52
CA PRO A 100 -3.93 -1.43 -51.37
C PRO A 100 -3.24 -2.22 -52.51
N ARG A 101 -4.06 -3.10 -53.09
CA ARG A 101 -3.78 -4.07 -54.16
C ARG A 101 -3.87 -3.44 -55.55
N HIS A 102 -2.82 -3.57 -56.37
CA HIS A 102 -2.90 -3.40 -57.83
C HIS A 102 -2.85 -4.77 -58.53
N THR A 103 -3.73 -4.94 -59.51
CA THR A 103 -3.90 -6.13 -60.35
C THR A 103 -3.08 -6.02 -61.64
N ASN A 104 -2.37 -7.08 -62.03
CA ASN A 104 -2.41 -7.60 -63.41
C ASN A 104 -1.79 -8.99 -63.54
N ARG A 105 -2.31 -9.74 -64.50
CA ARG A 105 -2.15 -11.18 -64.73
C ARG A 105 -1.40 -11.41 -66.05
N SER A 106 -0.43 -12.34 -66.05
CA SER A 106 -0.13 -13.36 -67.09
C SER A 106 1.32 -13.84 -66.96
N GLY A 107 1.53 -15.14 -67.16
CA GLY A 107 2.64 -15.90 -66.57
C GLY A 107 3.84 -16.18 -67.48
N SER A 108 4.82 -16.87 -66.88
CA SER A 108 5.80 -17.73 -67.53
C SER A 108 6.62 -18.45 -66.45
N PHE A 109 6.87 -19.72 -66.70
CA PHE A 109 7.53 -20.72 -65.87
C PHE A 109 9.02 -20.75 -66.21
N VAL A 110 9.96 -20.46 -65.28
CA VAL A 110 11.30 -21.10 -65.24
C VAL A 110 11.96 -20.95 -63.85
N GLU A 111 12.46 -22.08 -63.36
CA GLU A 111 13.62 -22.33 -62.46
C GLU A 111 13.70 -21.82 -61.01
N SER A 112 13.56 -22.83 -60.12
CA SER A 112 14.35 -23.10 -58.92
C SER A 112 15.57 -22.20 -58.67
N ALA A 113 15.43 -21.34 -57.66
CA ALA A 113 16.55 -20.94 -56.82
C ALA A 113 16.06 -20.90 -55.36
N SER A 114 16.29 -22.01 -54.65
CA SER A 114 16.20 -22.10 -53.20
C SER A 114 17.24 -21.18 -52.57
N ARG A 115 16.95 -19.87 -52.47
CA ARG A 115 17.68 -18.99 -51.54
C ARG A 115 17.15 -19.26 -50.15
N ARG A 116 17.72 -20.28 -49.50
CA ARG A 116 17.77 -20.33 -48.04
C ARG A 116 18.33 -18.98 -47.59
N LEU A 117 17.52 -18.15 -46.95
CA LEU A 117 18.04 -17.07 -46.13
C LEU A 117 18.93 -17.75 -45.11
N ASN A 118 20.24 -17.52 -45.22
CA ASN A 118 21.20 -17.91 -44.20
C ASN A 118 20.64 -17.39 -42.87
N ARG A 119 20.29 -18.31 -41.98
CA ARG A 119 20.20 -18.00 -40.56
C ARG A 119 21.59 -17.49 -40.23
N VAL A 120 21.74 -16.17 -40.13
CA VAL A 120 22.90 -15.59 -39.47
C VAL A 120 22.74 -16.07 -38.04
N SER A 121 23.32 -17.23 -37.72
CA SER A 121 23.72 -17.50 -36.36
C SER A 121 24.71 -16.40 -36.06
N ILE A 122 24.22 -15.32 -35.45
CA ILE A 122 25.06 -14.52 -34.59
C ILE A 122 25.48 -15.54 -33.55
N ASN A 123 26.65 -16.14 -33.74
CA ASN A 123 27.31 -16.84 -32.66
C ASN A 123 27.52 -15.75 -31.61
N ASP A 124 26.63 -15.69 -30.63
CA ASP A 124 26.93 -15.18 -29.30
C ASP A 124 27.94 -16.16 -28.69
N GLU A 125 29.13 -16.26 -29.31
CA GLU A 125 30.31 -16.59 -28.54
C GLU A 125 30.41 -15.45 -27.54
N VAL A 126 30.01 -15.77 -26.30
CA VAL A 126 30.33 -14.97 -25.14
C VAL A 126 31.80 -14.63 -25.29
N SER A 127 32.09 -13.38 -25.57
CA SER A 127 33.43 -12.88 -25.42
C SER A 127 33.74 -13.09 -23.93
N GLU A 128 34.48 -14.16 -23.62
CA GLU A 128 35.11 -14.42 -22.32
C GLU A 128 36.09 -13.29 -21.93
N SER A 129 36.13 -12.18 -22.69
CA SER A 129 36.91 -10.98 -22.48
C SER A 129 36.58 -10.17 -21.23
N TRP A 130 35.76 -10.71 -20.33
CA TRP A 130 35.45 -10.08 -19.05
C TRP A 130 35.55 -11.04 -17.87
N LEU A 131 36.26 -12.17 -18.01
CA LEU A 131 36.97 -12.71 -16.86
C LEU A 131 38.00 -11.65 -16.46
N PRO A 132 37.81 -10.97 -15.34
CA PRO A 132 38.84 -10.10 -14.83
C PRO A 132 40.04 -11.01 -14.62
N SER A 133 41.22 -10.57 -15.06
CA SER A 133 42.46 -11.36 -14.94
C SER A 133 42.51 -12.01 -13.56
N ALA A 134 42.95 -13.28 -13.49
CA ALA A 134 42.94 -14.17 -12.31
C ALA A 134 43.58 -13.63 -11.01
N THR A 135 43.95 -12.35 -10.97
CA THR A 135 44.30 -11.50 -9.84
C THR A 135 43.15 -10.60 -9.38
N GLU A 136 41.89 -10.94 -9.66
CA GLU A 136 40.76 -10.23 -9.06
C GLU A 136 40.70 -10.53 -7.56
N ALA A 137 41.08 -9.55 -6.75
CA ALA A 137 41.10 -9.67 -5.30
C ALA A 137 39.69 -10.02 -4.83
N ARG A 138 39.48 -11.24 -4.31
CA ARG A 138 38.22 -11.58 -3.66
C ARG A 138 37.96 -10.61 -2.50
N PRO A 139 36.69 -10.32 -2.16
CA PRO A 139 36.37 -9.61 -0.94
C PRO A 139 37.10 -10.22 0.27
N SER A 140 37.57 -9.35 1.16
CA SER A 140 38.20 -9.82 2.39
C SER A 140 37.18 -10.59 3.23
N PRO A 141 37.57 -11.70 3.89
CA PRO A 141 36.69 -12.41 4.81
C PRO A 141 36.12 -11.51 5.90
N ASP A 142 36.91 -10.56 6.40
CA ASP A 142 36.51 -9.63 7.46
C ASP A 142 35.42 -8.67 6.96
N SER A 143 35.54 -8.13 5.74
CA SER A 143 34.49 -7.31 5.14
C SER A 143 33.21 -8.10 4.87
N LEU A 144 33.31 -9.38 4.52
CA LEU A 144 32.13 -10.24 4.37
C LEU A 144 31.43 -10.49 5.70
N ASP A 145 32.16 -10.73 6.79
CA ASP A 145 31.58 -10.85 8.13
C ASP A 145 30.87 -9.57 8.54
N HIS A 146 31.54 -8.43 8.37
CA HIS A 146 30.96 -7.13 8.72
C HIS A 146 29.70 -6.83 7.89
N ALA A 147 29.74 -7.10 6.58
CA ALA A 147 28.60 -6.90 5.69
C ALA A 147 27.40 -7.80 6.03
N VAL A 148 27.62 -9.04 6.47
CA VAL A 148 26.53 -9.94 6.90
C VAL A 148 25.85 -9.41 8.16
N GLU A 149 26.63 -8.95 9.13
CA GLU A 149 26.09 -8.37 10.36
C GLU A 149 25.29 -7.10 10.05
N GLU A 150 25.85 -6.20 9.24
CA GLU A 150 25.18 -4.95 8.85
C GLU A 150 23.95 -5.21 7.97
N TYR A 151 23.97 -6.22 7.10
CA TYR A 151 22.79 -6.65 6.36
C TYR A 151 21.66 -7.09 7.30
N ARG A 152 21.97 -7.95 8.29
CA ARG A 152 20.99 -8.41 9.28
C ARG A 152 20.45 -7.25 10.12
N ARG A 153 21.33 -6.32 10.50
CA ARG A 153 21.07 -5.19 11.39
C ARG A 153 20.45 -3.98 10.69
N ARG A 154 20.53 -3.81 9.37
CA ARG A 154 20.00 -2.61 8.68
C ARG A 154 19.04 -2.92 7.56
N LEU A 155 19.27 -3.97 6.78
CA LEU A 155 18.61 -4.16 5.48
C LEU A 155 17.60 -5.30 5.47
N TYR A 156 17.81 -6.35 6.27
CA TYR A 156 16.91 -7.50 6.32
C TYR A 156 15.52 -7.08 6.83
N PHE A 157 14.50 -7.29 5.99
CA PHE A 157 13.12 -6.80 6.17
C PHE A 157 12.95 -5.27 6.24
N GLN A 158 13.94 -4.51 5.77
CA GLN A 158 13.90 -3.03 5.75
C GLN A 158 14.45 -2.48 4.43
N PRO A 159 13.76 -2.70 3.29
CA PRO A 159 12.42 -3.32 3.17
C PRO A 159 12.44 -4.79 2.71
N LEU A 160 13.60 -5.35 2.33
CA LEU A 160 13.64 -6.59 1.54
C LEU A 160 13.96 -7.84 2.38
N PRO A 161 13.17 -8.92 2.30
CA PRO A 161 13.50 -10.21 2.90
C PRO A 161 14.44 -11.07 2.03
N LEU A 162 15.38 -10.44 1.32
CA LEU A 162 16.08 -11.02 0.16
C LEU A 162 16.93 -12.25 0.49
N PHE A 163 17.73 -12.19 1.55
CA PHE A 163 18.59 -13.28 2.01
C PHE A 163 18.24 -13.65 3.44
N ASN A 164 18.02 -14.93 3.72
CA ASN A 164 17.94 -15.39 5.10
C ASN A 164 19.31 -15.14 5.80
N PRO A 165 19.37 -14.48 6.96
CA PRO A 165 20.61 -14.29 7.70
C PRO A 165 21.23 -15.61 8.20
N GLU A 166 20.41 -16.62 8.51
CA GLU A 166 20.89 -17.91 9.02
C GLU A 166 21.76 -18.62 7.97
N GLY A 167 23.05 -18.80 8.26
CA GLY A 167 24.02 -19.39 7.33
C GLY A 167 24.33 -18.54 6.10
N LEU A 168 24.03 -17.23 6.12
CA LEU A 168 24.28 -16.33 5.00
C LEU A 168 25.77 -16.24 4.67
N ARG A 169 26.62 -16.14 5.69
CA ARG A 169 28.06 -16.00 5.51
C ARG A 169 28.66 -17.14 4.66
N ASP A 170 28.32 -18.39 4.98
CA ASP A 170 28.80 -19.56 4.22
C ASP A 170 28.25 -19.62 2.79
N ARG A 171 27.09 -19.00 2.54
CA ARG A 171 26.48 -18.94 1.21
C ARG A 171 27.10 -17.86 0.34
N ILE A 172 27.46 -16.71 0.90
CA ILE A 172 28.04 -15.59 0.13
C ILE A 172 29.34 -16.00 -0.56
N GLU A 173 30.16 -16.85 0.06
CA GLU A 173 31.40 -17.35 -0.57
C GLU A 173 31.15 -18.14 -1.87
N ARG A 174 29.93 -18.65 -2.05
CA ARG A 174 29.49 -19.38 -3.25
C ARG A 174 28.75 -18.49 -4.24
N PHE A 175 28.45 -17.25 -3.88
CA PHE A 175 27.80 -16.31 -4.79
C PHE A 175 28.75 -15.96 -5.94
N PRO A 176 28.22 -15.66 -7.14
CA PRO A 176 28.99 -15.02 -8.18
C PRO A 176 29.64 -13.73 -7.69
N MET A 177 30.84 -13.42 -8.19
CA MET A 177 31.63 -12.26 -7.75
C MET A 177 30.84 -10.94 -7.84
N PHE A 178 30.05 -10.75 -8.90
CA PHE A 178 29.22 -9.55 -9.05
C PHE A 178 28.26 -9.37 -7.88
N LEU A 179 27.66 -10.46 -7.38
CA LEU A 179 26.67 -10.42 -6.31
C LEU A 179 27.36 -10.15 -4.96
N GLN A 180 28.55 -10.72 -4.74
CA GLN A 180 29.35 -10.43 -3.54
C GLN A 180 29.66 -8.93 -3.45
N TRP A 181 30.18 -8.34 -4.53
CA TRP A 181 30.55 -6.92 -4.55
C TRP A 181 29.36 -5.97 -4.40
N ILE A 182 28.23 -6.27 -5.06
CA ILE A 182 27.00 -5.48 -4.90
C ILE A 182 26.46 -5.60 -3.47
N PHE A 183 26.51 -6.80 -2.88
CA PHE A 183 26.13 -7.01 -1.49
C PHE A 183 26.99 -6.19 -0.52
N LEU A 184 28.31 -6.26 -0.65
CA LEU A 184 29.26 -5.48 0.17
C LEU A 184 29.01 -3.97 0.05
N ALA A 185 28.92 -3.46 -1.19
CA ALA A 185 28.75 -2.03 -1.41
C ALA A 185 27.45 -1.49 -0.80
N LEU A 186 26.36 -2.27 -0.83
CA LEU A 186 25.11 -1.85 -0.19
C LEU A 186 25.14 -2.01 1.33
N ALA A 187 25.55 -3.17 1.84
CA ALA A 187 25.54 -3.46 3.28
C ALA A 187 26.46 -2.53 4.08
N LEU A 188 27.59 -2.14 3.49
CA LEU A 188 28.58 -1.26 4.11
C LEU A 188 28.41 0.21 3.70
N SER A 189 27.37 0.54 2.92
CA SER A 189 27.09 1.92 2.53
C SER A 189 26.83 2.80 3.78
N ASN A 190 27.30 4.05 3.71
CA ASN A 190 27.12 5.08 4.73
C ASN A 190 27.74 4.77 6.11
N LEU A 191 28.56 3.73 6.22
CA LEU A 191 29.36 3.50 7.43
C LEU A 191 30.59 4.43 7.43
N PRO A 192 30.98 4.98 8.59
CA PRO A 192 32.18 5.79 8.69
C PRO A 192 33.42 4.91 8.47
N TYR A 193 34.20 5.23 7.43
CA TYR A 193 35.51 4.62 7.20
C TYR A 193 36.57 5.38 7.99
N ASP A 194 37.47 4.64 8.63
CA ASP A 194 38.72 5.20 9.15
C ASP A 194 39.76 5.35 8.03
N SER A 195 40.87 6.05 8.31
CA SER A 195 41.92 6.28 7.31
C SER A 195 42.55 4.98 6.76
N SER A 196 42.43 3.86 7.48
CA SER A 196 42.89 2.54 7.06
C SER A 196 41.90 1.81 6.15
N SER A 197 40.60 1.99 6.36
CA SER A 197 39.52 1.32 5.62
C SER A 197 39.02 2.12 4.40
N ALA A 198 39.42 3.39 4.24
CA ALA A 198 39.09 4.18 3.05
C ALA A 198 39.52 3.52 1.72
N LYS A 199 40.69 2.87 1.69
CA LYS A 199 41.16 2.14 0.50
C LYS A 199 40.29 0.93 0.17
N GLU A 200 39.77 0.26 1.20
CA GLU A 200 38.88 -0.89 1.05
C GLU A 200 37.50 -0.44 0.56
N ALA A 201 37.01 0.69 1.06
CA ALA A 201 35.80 1.34 0.56
C ALA A 201 35.90 1.67 -0.93
N ASP A 202 36.99 2.32 -1.35
CA ASP A 202 37.24 2.67 -2.76
C ASP A 202 37.28 1.41 -3.65
N LEU A 203 37.91 0.34 -3.16
CA LEU A 203 37.96 -0.95 -3.85
C LEU A 203 36.56 -1.57 -4.00
N ILE A 204 35.77 -1.63 -2.92
CA ILE A 204 34.39 -2.14 -2.91
C ILE A 204 33.54 -1.34 -3.90
N HIS A 205 33.61 -0.01 -3.86
CA HIS A 205 32.84 0.86 -4.76
C HIS A 205 33.25 0.69 -6.24
N SER A 206 34.54 0.55 -6.52
CA SER A 206 35.04 0.30 -7.87
C SER A 206 34.52 -1.02 -8.43
N HIS A 207 34.65 -2.11 -7.69
CA HIS A 207 34.18 -3.42 -8.13
C HIS A 207 32.65 -3.50 -8.22
N ALA A 208 31.92 -2.87 -7.29
CA ALA A 208 30.46 -2.82 -7.34
C ALA A 208 29.95 -2.05 -8.58
N ARG A 209 30.69 -1.03 -9.04
CA ARG A 209 30.37 -0.33 -10.30
C ARG A 209 30.51 -1.26 -11.50
N SER A 210 31.62 -1.99 -11.62
CA SER A 210 31.81 -2.96 -12.70
C SER A 210 30.80 -4.11 -12.64
N ALA A 211 30.49 -4.59 -11.43
CA ALA A 211 29.47 -5.61 -11.19
C ALA A 211 28.07 -5.14 -11.61
N ARG A 212 27.74 -3.87 -11.38
CA ARG A 212 26.48 -3.26 -11.82
C ARG A 212 26.35 -3.31 -13.35
N ASP A 213 27.37 -2.89 -14.08
CA ASP A 213 27.35 -2.87 -15.54
C ASP A 213 27.13 -4.29 -16.10
N MET A 214 27.85 -5.28 -15.55
CA MET A 214 27.68 -6.69 -15.89
C MET A 214 26.25 -7.20 -15.63
N VAL A 215 25.70 -6.94 -14.43
CA VAL A 215 24.34 -7.41 -14.07
C VAL A 215 23.27 -6.80 -14.98
N LEU A 216 23.40 -5.50 -15.32
CA LEU A 216 22.48 -4.84 -16.24
C LEU A 216 22.60 -5.42 -17.66
N GLU A 217 23.80 -5.72 -18.13
CA GLU A 217 24.01 -6.40 -19.41
C GLU A 217 23.38 -7.81 -19.42
N LEU A 218 23.61 -8.61 -18.38
CA LEU A 218 22.99 -9.93 -18.23
C LEU A 218 21.47 -9.86 -18.24
N ALA A 219 20.90 -8.85 -17.59
CA ALA A 219 19.46 -8.60 -17.59
C ALA A 219 18.93 -8.23 -18.97
N MET A 220 19.64 -7.37 -19.72
CA MET A 220 19.29 -7.00 -21.09
C MET A 220 19.33 -8.19 -22.06
N ARG A 221 20.22 -9.16 -21.81
CA ARG A 221 20.28 -10.44 -22.54
C ARG A 221 19.20 -11.44 -22.11
N GLY A 222 18.36 -11.11 -21.12
CA GLY A 222 17.31 -12.00 -20.62
C GLY A 222 17.83 -13.14 -19.73
N THR A 223 19.01 -12.99 -19.12
CA THR A 223 19.63 -14.04 -18.29
C THR A 223 18.90 -14.15 -16.94
N ALA A 224 17.83 -14.94 -16.92
CA ALA A 224 16.91 -15.08 -15.80
C ALA A 224 17.43 -16.05 -14.71
N GLN A 225 18.64 -15.80 -14.19
CA GLN A 225 19.22 -16.52 -13.06
C GLN A 225 18.81 -15.88 -11.72
N LEU A 226 18.76 -16.67 -10.65
CA LEU A 226 18.37 -16.20 -9.31
C LEU A 226 19.31 -15.11 -8.81
N GLU A 227 20.61 -15.31 -8.99
CA GLU A 227 21.67 -14.42 -8.51
C GLU A 227 21.61 -13.06 -9.23
N ASN A 228 21.21 -13.05 -10.51
CA ASN A 228 21.00 -11.82 -11.27
C ASN A 228 19.80 -11.03 -10.72
N SER A 229 18.67 -11.69 -10.47
CA SER A 229 17.51 -11.05 -9.84
C SER A 229 17.83 -10.52 -8.44
N GLN A 230 18.58 -11.28 -7.64
CA GLN A 230 19.02 -10.85 -6.31
C GLN A 230 19.94 -9.63 -6.39
N ALA A 231 20.88 -9.60 -7.34
CA ALA A 231 21.74 -8.44 -7.58
C ALA A 231 20.92 -7.21 -8.01
N LEU A 232 19.93 -7.38 -8.90
CA LEU A 232 19.03 -6.30 -9.30
C LEU A 232 18.20 -5.77 -8.13
N CYS A 233 17.73 -6.63 -7.20
CA CYS A 233 17.05 -6.18 -5.99
C CYS A 233 17.95 -5.26 -5.13
N LEU A 234 19.21 -5.64 -4.92
CA LEU A 234 20.17 -4.83 -4.16
C LEU A 234 20.49 -3.51 -4.88
N LEU A 235 20.71 -3.54 -6.19
CA LEU A 235 20.95 -2.34 -7.00
C LEU A 235 19.76 -1.38 -6.98
N ALA A 236 18.54 -1.91 -7.08
CA ALA A 236 17.31 -1.12 -7.00
C ALA A 236 17.18 -0.45 -5.62
N LEU A 237 17.42 -1.20 -4.53
CA LEU A 237 17.41 -0.63 -3.18
C LEU A 237 18.48 0.46 -3.02
N GLY A 238 19.69 0.24 -3.52
CA GLY A 238 20.74 1.26 -3.54
C GLY A 238 20.30 2.52 -4.31
N ASP A 239 19.70 2.37 -5.49
CA ASP A 239 19.20 3.50 -6.28
C ASP A 239 18.05 4.25 -5.59
N ILE A 240 17.18 3.55 -4.86
CA ILE A 240 16.11 4.15 -4.06
C ILE A 240 16.72 5.01 -2.95
N LEU A 241 17.66 4.47 -2.18
CA LEU A 241 18.31 5.17 -1.08
C LEU A 241 19.05 6.42 -1.58
N GLU A 242 19.80 6.29 -2.67
CA GLU A 242 20.52 7.40 -3.32
C GLU A 242 19.62 8.43 -4.01
N GLY A 243 18.30 8.24 -4.02
CA GLY A 243 17.37 9.18 -4.64
C GLY A 243 17.49 9.24 -6.18
N ARG A 244 17.74 8.09 -6.83
CA ARG A 244 17.85 7.93 -8.29
C ARG A 244 16.63 7.20 -8.86
N PRO A 245 15.43 7.82 -8.88
CA PRO A 245 14.16 7.15 -9.18
C PRO A 245 14.10 6.51 -10.56
N ALA A 246 14.71 7.13 -11.58
CA ALA A 246 14.75 6.60 -12.94
C ALA A 246 15.53 5.27 -13.03
N LEU A 247 16.71 5.22 -12.39
CA LEU A 247 17.54 4.01 -12.35
C LEU A 247 16.89 2.92 -11.52
N ALA A 248 16.30 3.27 -10.38
CA ALA A 248 15.52 2.35 -9.56
C ALA A 248 14.39 1.73 -10.38
N LEU A 249 13.58 2.54 -11.08
CA LEU A 249 12.48 2.06 -11.91
C LEU A 249 12.96 1.04 -12.96
N MET A 250 14.02 1.36 -13.70
CA MET A 250 14.53 0.47 -14.74
C MET A 250 15.05 -0.84 -14.16
N THR A 251 15.76 -0.77 -13.04
CA THR A 251 16.31 -1.95 -12.35
C THR A 251 15.20 -2.85 -11.80
N ILE A 252 14.16 -2.25 -11.20
CA ILE A 252 12.96 -2.97 -10.74
C ILE A 252 12.27 -3.64 -11.94
N GLY A 253 12.05 -2.89 -13.02
CA GLY A 253 11.41 -3.41 -14.22
C GLY A 253 12.18 -4.55 -14.90
N ALA A 254 13.52 -4.52 -14.83
CA ALA A 254 14.36 -5.63 -15.29
C ALA A 254 14.19 -6.86 -14.39
N ALA A 255 14.29 -6.68 -13.06
CA ALA A 255 14.13 -7.76 -12.09
C ALA A 255 12.75 -8.44 -12.24
N SER A 256 11.68 -7.66 -12.35
CA SER A 256 10.32 -8.17 -12.55
C SER A 256 10.17 -9.02 -13.80
N ARG A 257 10.77 -8.60 -14.93
CA ARG A 257 10.71 -9.38 -16.17
C ARG A 257 11.49 -10.68 -16.05
N LEU A 258 12.67 -10.67 -15.43
CA LEU A 258 13.43 -11.89 -15.19
C LEU A 258 12.66 -12.84 -14.26
N GLU A 259 12.00 -12.33 -13.21
CA GLU A 259 11.16 -13.16 -12.33
C GLU A 259 9.95 -13.77 -13.06
N LEU A 260 9.34 -13.07 -14.02
CA LEU A 260 8.29 -13.66 -14.86
C LEU A 260 8.82 -14.81 -15.71
N VAL A 261 10.02 -14.66 -16.29
CA VAL A 261 10.67 -15.73 -17.08
C VAL A 261 11.00 -16.93 -16.19
N ARG A 262 11.52 -16.71 -14.98
CA ARG A 262 11.75 -17.77 -13.98
C ARG A 262 10.43 -18.44 -13.57
N GLY A 263 9.39 -17.64 -13.38
CA GLY A 263 8.01 -18.04 -13.10
C GLY A 263 7.44 -19.05 -14.10
N ALA A 264 7.66 -18.81 -15.40
CA ALA A 264 7.17 -19.69 -16.46
C ALA A 264 7.76 -21.11 -16.36
N GLY A 265 9.04 -21.23 -15.99
CA GLY A 265 9.70 -22.52 -15.78
C GLY A 265 9.13 -23.34 -14.62
N TYR A 266 8.54 -22.70 -13.60
CA TYR A 266 7.92 -23.41 -12.46
C TYR A 266 6.56 -24.02 -12.82
N SER A 267 5.83 -23.42 -13.76
CA SER A 267 4.52 -23.93 -14.20
C SER A 267 4.62 -25.30 -14.88
N GLU A 268 5.79 -25.66 -15.40
CA GLU A 268 6.05 -26.96 -16.03
C GLU A 268 6.41 -28.06 -15.01
N SER A 269 6.74 -27.70 -13.76
CA SER A 269 7.06 -28.65 -12.67
C SER A 269 6.48 -28.19 -11.31
N PRO A 270 5.14 -28.22 -11.15
CA PRO A 270 4.44 -27.71 -9.97
C PRO A 270 4.71 -28.48 -8.66
N HIS A 271 5.41 -29.62 -8.72
CA HIS A 271 5.76 -30.43 -7.55
C HIS A 271 7.19 -30.23 -7.05
N SER A 272 7.98 -29.36 -7.69
CA SER A 272 9.28 -28.98 -7.15
C SER A 272 9.08 -27.90 -6.07
N PRO A 273 9.42 -28.15 -4.79
CA PRO A 273 9.36 -27.10 -3.78
C PRO A 273 10.30 -25.97 -4.21
N GLN A 274 9.76 -24.77 -4.41
CA GLN A 274 10.59 -23.60 -4.68
C GLN A 274 11.52 -23.39 -3.49
N GLY A 275 12.82 -23.26 -3.77
CA GLY A 275 13.80 -22.99 -2.72
C GLY A 275 13.49 -21.66 -2.02
N ASP A 276 13.72 -21.60 -0.70
CA ASP A 276 13.50 -20.41 0.13
C ASP A 276 14.11 -19.13 -0.47
N ALA A 277 15.33 -19.23 -1.02
CA ALA A 277 16.01 -18.12 -1.69
C ALA A 277 15.23 -17.58 -2.91
N SER A 278 14.55 -18.46 -3.66
CA SER A 278 13.72 -18.07 -4.81
C SER A 278 12.45 -17.36 -4.35
N LEU A 279 11.78 -17.86 -3.32
CA LEU A 279 10.58 -17.22 -2.74
C LEU A 279 10.91 -15.81 -2.25
N ARG A 280 12.00 -15.68 -1.50
CA ARG A 280 12.49 -14.41 -0.97
C ARG A 280 12.85 -13.41 -2.08
N CYS A 281 13.49 -13.87 -3.14
CA CYS A 281 13.79 -13.06 -4.31
C CYS A 281 12.51 -12.55 -4.98
N TYR A 282 11.57 -13.44 -5.30
CA TYR A 282 10.28 -13.06 -5.88
C TYR A 282 9.57 -12.00 -5.04
N TRP A 283 9.43 -12.23 -3.74
CA TRP A 283 8.74 -11.29 -2.86
C TRP A 283 9.51 -9.99 -2.62
N SER A 284 10.84 -10.00 -2.73
CA SER A 284 11.64 -8.77 -2.72
C SER A 284 11.39 -7.92 -3.98
N VAL A 285 11.34 -8.54 -5.17
CA VAL A 285 10.96 -7.84 -6.41
C VAL A 285 9.52 -7.32 -6.31
N PHE A 286 8.60 -8.12 -5.77
CA PHE A 286 7.21 -7.70 -5.55
C PHE A 286 7.10 -6.50 -4.62
N ILE A 287 7.83 -6.49 -3.49
CA ILE A 287 7.89 -5.34 -2.56
C ILE A 287 8.46 -4.11 -3.27
N LEU A 288 9.52 -4.28 -4.08
CA LEU A 288 10.10 -3.17 -4.84
C LEU A 288 9.08 -2.57 -5.84
N GLU A 289 8.37 -3.41 -6.59
CA GLU A 289 7.30 -2.96 -7.49
C GLU A 289 6.21 -2.20 -6.73
N LYS A 290 5.65 -2.80 -5.67
CA LYS A 290 4.49 -2.25 -4.99
C LYS A 290 4.82 -1.06 -4.10
N GLY A 291 5.97 -1.07 -3.45
CA GLY A 291 6.40 -0.01 -2.53
C GLY A 291 7.00 1.19 -3.25
N PHE A 292 7.74 0.97 -4.35
CA PHE A 292 8.54 2.04 -4.98
C PHE A 292 8.23 2.27 -6.45
N ALA A 293 7.55 1.37 -7.15
CA ALA A 293 7.12 1.58 -8.54
C ALA A 293 5.64 1.18 -8.78
N PRO A 294 4.69 1.61 -7.92
CA PRO A 294 3.34 1.03 -7.87
C PRO A 294 2.53 1.17 -9.16
N ARG A 295 2.92 2.08 -10.05
CA ARG A 295 2.29 2.34 -11.35
C ARG A 295 2.76 1.40 -12.46
N PHE A 296 3.85 0.67 -12.24
CA PHE A 296 4.53 -0.16 -13.23
C PHE A 296 4.66 -1.62 -12.78
N THR A 297 3.64 -2.15 -12.11
CA THR A 297 3.67 -3.48 -11.50
C THR A 297 3.39 -4.57 -12.53
N LEU A 298 4.28 -5.56 -12.65
CA LEU A 298 4.11 -6.74 -13.49
C LEU A 298 3.74 -7.97 -12.68
N LEU A 299 4.43 -8.21 -11.56
CA LEU A 299 4.23 -9.42 -10.75
C LEU A 299 2.83 -9.45 -10.11
N SER A 300 2.27 -8.27 -9.83
CA SER A 300 0.92 -8.13 -9.29
C SER A 300 -0.18 -8.64 -10.21
N GLN A 301 0.07 -8.64 -11.53
CA GLN A 301 -0.87 -9.04 -12.56
C GLN A 301 -0.85 -10.56 -12.82
N THR A 302 0.08 -11.28 -12.20
CA THR A 302 0.18 -12.74 -12.34
C THR A 302 -0.95 -13.46 -11.61
N HIS A 303 -1.51 -14.49 -12.23
CA HIS A 303 -2.61 -15.28 -11.67
C HIS A 303 -2.16 -16.22 -10.54
N THR A 304 -0.93 -16.72 -10.62
CA THR A 304 -0.36 -17.69 -9.66
C THR A 304 0.81 -17.05 -8.93
N LYS A 305 0.59 -16.69 -7.66
CA LYS A 305 1.65 -16.20 -6.77
C LYS A 305 2.22 -17.38 -5.97
N PRO A 306 3.55 -17.41 -5.72
CA PRO A 306 4.15 -18.43 -4.89
C PRO A 306 3.74 -18.26 -3.42
N GLU A 307 4.08 -19.25 -2.58
CA GLU A 307 3.86 -19.16 -1.14
C GLU A 307 4.67 -18.00 -0.52
N TYR A 308 4.16 -17.43 0.59
CA TYR A 308 4.90 -16.41 1.32
C TYR A 308 6.13 -17.01 2.02
N PRO A 309 7.21 -16.23 2.20
CA PRO A 309 8.34 -16.67 3.01
C PRO A 309 7.88 -16.95 4.44
N ARG A 310 8.56 -17.88 5.12
CA ARG A 310 8.22 -18.22 6.50
C ARG A 310 8.35 -16.99 7.40
N SER A 311 7.30 -16.72 8.17
CA SER A 311 7.31 -15.68 9.18
C SER A 311 8.12 -16.11 10.40
N ALA A 312 8.83 -15.16 11.02
CA ALA A 312 9.43 -15.36 12.32
C ALA A 312 8.33 -15.62 13.38
N ARG A 313 8.66 -16.40 14.41
CA ARG A 313 7.75 -16.63 15.54
C ARG A 313 7.50 -15.33 16.28
N GLU A 314 6.27 -15.15 16.73
CA GLU A 314 5.86 -14.04 17.56
C GLU A 314 6.63 -14.01 18.90
N PRO A 315 6.91 -12.81 19.43
CA PRO A 315 7.47 -12.68 20.76
C PRO A 315 6.47 -13.16 21.80
N SER A 316 6.97 -13.74 22.89
CA SER A 316 6.11 -14.12 24.03
C SER A 316 5.40 -12.87 24.58
N PRO A 317 4.13 -12.97 25.03
CA PRO A 317 3.45 -11.82 25.63
C PRO A 317 4.24 -11.27 26.82
N PRO A 318 4.23 -9.95 27.04
CA PRO A 318 4.82 -9.36 28.24
C PRO A 318 4.25 -9.97 29.52
N ALA A 319 5.09 -10.10 30.56
CA ALA A 319 4.77 -10.84 31.78
C ALA A 319 3.53 -10.31 32.54
N TYR A 320 3.21 -9.02 32.45
CA TYR A 320 2.05 -8.41 33.13
C TYR A 320 0.72 -8.56 32.36
N LEU A 321 0.74 -8.93 31.06
CA LEU A 321 -0.50 -9.21 30.31
C LEU A 321 -1.18 -10.53 30.73
N GLY A 322 -0.50 -11.35 31.55
CA GLY A 322 -1.04 -12.60 32.09
C GLY A 322 -2.02 -12.44 33.25
N ASP A 323 -2.01 -11.28 33.94
CA ASP A 323 -2.74 -11.07 35.20
C ASP A 323 -3.88 -10.03 35.13
N GLU A 324 -4.06 -9.31 34.02
CA GLU A 324 -5.20 -8.39 33.89
C GLU A 324 -6.48 -9.13 33.48
N GLU A 325 -7.47 -9.11 34.37
CA GLU A 325 -8.84 -9.57 34.13
C GLU A 325 -9.51 -8.66 33.08
N TYR A 326 -9.34 -9.02 31.80
CA TYR A 326 -9.88 -8.26 30.68
C TYR A 326 -11.41 -8.20 30.70
N ALA A 327 -11.96 -7.16 30.06
CA ALA A 327 -13.40 -7.02 29.90
C ALA A 327 -14.00 -8.31 29.28
N PRO A 328 -15.08 -8.87 29.88
CA PRO A 328 -15.58 -10.21 29.56
C PRO A 328 -16.17 -10.36 28.15
N ASP A 329 -16.26 -9.27 27.38
CA ASP A 329 -16.70 -9.20 25.98
C ASP A 329 -15.56 -9.33 24.95
N LEU A 330 -14.30 -9.23 25.39
CA LEU A 330 -13.11 -9.52 24.57
C LEU A 330 -12.61 -10.92 24.96
N GLU A 331 -13.26 -11.97 24.42
CA GLU A 331 -12.85 -13.36 24.63
C GLU A 331 -11.34 -13.53 24.41
N SER A 332 -10.71 -14.37 25.24
CA SER A 332 -9.29 -14.74 25.13
C SER A 332 -8.97 -15.22 23.71
N ILE A 333 -8.41 -14.29 22.96
CA ILE A 333 -8.06 -14.30 21.54
C ILE A 333 -7.21 -15.50 21.06
N ARG A 334 -6.65 -16.30 21.98
CA ARG A 334 -5.79 -17.45 21.66
C ARG A 334 -6.50 -18.63 20.99
N ASP A 335 -7.82 -18.62 20.92
CA ASP A 335 -8.65 -19.70 20.36
C ASP A 335 -9.21 -19.37 18.96
N ASP A 336 -8.56 -18.48 18.19
CA ASP A 336 -8.94 -18.30 16.79
C ASP A 336 -8.55 -19.56 15.99
N LEU A 337 -9.56 -20.31 15.56
CA LEU A 337 -9.40 -21.54 14.75
C LEU A 337 -8.86 -21.27 13.34
N ARG A 338 -8.65 -20.00 12.97
CA ARG A 338 -8.16 -19.60 11.65
C ARG A 338 -6.65 -19.76 11.56
N THR A 339 -6.21 -20.40 10.50
CA THR A 339 -4.78 -20.51 10.15
C THR A 339 -4.25 -19.12 9.79
N ASP A 340 -3.37 -18.58 10.63
CA ASP A 340 -2.69 -17.31 10.37
C ASP A 340 -1.49 -17.53 9.43
N PRO A 341 -1.42 -16.84 8.27
CA PRO A 341 -0.25 -16.94 7.38
C PRO A 341 1.02 -16.28 7.94
N GLY A 342 0.90 -15.56 9.07
CA GLY A 342 2.01 -14.94 9.78
C GLY A 342 2.34 -13.53 9.29
N ILE A 343 3.09 -12.81 10.12
CA ILE A 343 3.28 -11.36 9.97
C ILE A 343 3.97 -10.94 8.66
N THR A 344 4.88 -11.75 8.12
CA THR A 344 5.54 -11.46 6.85
C THR A 344 4.54 -11.45 5.69
N SER A 345 3.57 -12.37 5.69
CA SER A 345 2.50 -12.39 4.69
C SER A 345 1.64 -11.13 4.79
N HIS A 346 1.24 -10.76 6.00
CA HIS A 346 0.44 -9.54 6.21
C HIS A 346 1.20 -8.28 5.78
N ALA A 347 2.48 -8.16 6.11
CA ALA A 347 3.32 -7.03 5.71
C ALA A 347 3.39 -6.88 4.18
N VAL A 348 3.65 -7.97 3.44
CA VAL A 348 3.68 -7.95 1.98
C VAL A 348 2.31 -7.58 1.39
N ARG A 349 1.22 -8.07 1.97
CA ARG A 349 -0.14 -7.72 1.56
C ARG A 349 -0.46 -6.24 1.81
N ALA A 350 0.01 -5.68 2.93
CA ALA A 350 -0.12 -4.25 3.23
C ALA A 350 0.68 -3.39 2.23
N VAL A 351 1.91 -3.78 1.88
CA VAL A 351 2.70 -3.12 0.83
C VAL A 351 1.99 -3.19 -0.53
N SER A 352 1.38 -4.33 -0.87
CA SER A 352 0.56 -4.46 -2.08
C SER A 352 -0.58 -3.45 -2.11
N PHE A 353 -1.34 -3.37 -1.02
CA PHE A 353 -2.46 -2.44 -0.89
C PHE A 353 -2.02 -0.98 -0.94
N CYS A 354 -0.89 -0.66 -0.29
CA CYS A 354 -0.26 0.66 -0.38
C CYS A 354 0.00 1.07 -1.83
N GLY A 355 0.61 0.17 -2.61
CA GLY A 355 0.85 0.44 -4.02
C GLY A 355 -0.43 0.64 -4.82
N ASP A 356 -1.50 -0.11 -4.53
CA ASP A 356 -2.80 0.07 -5.20
C ASP A 356 -3.43 1.43 -4.87
N VAL A 357 -3.33 1.89 -3.62
CA VAL A 357 -3.78 3.22 -3.20
C VAL A 357 -2.93 4.32 -3.83
N ILE A 358 -1.60 4.24 -3.82
CA ILE A 358 -0.74 5.25 -4.45
C ILE A 358 -1.06 5.36 -5.95
N SER A 359 -1.24 4.23 -6.64
CA SER A 359 -1.67 4.21 -8.05
C SER A 359 -3.04 4.86 -8.26
N TYR A 360 -3.99 4.64 -7.36
CA TYR A 360 -5.29 5.31 -7.39
C TYR A 360 -5.18 6.82 -7.16
N LEU A 361 -4.39 7.25 -6.17
CA LEU A 361 -4.15 8.67 -5.88
C LEU A 361 -3.45 9.36 -7.05
N HIS A 362 -2.51 8.69 -7.71
CA HIS A 362 -1.91 9.18 -8.95
C HIS A 362 -2.97 9.34 -10.06
N ALA A 363 -3.82 8.34 -10.27
CA ALA A 363 -4.90 8.43 -11.26
C ALA A 363 -5.87 9.59 -10.95
N LEU A 364 -6.12 9.91 -9.67
CA LEU A 364 -6.85 11.12 -9.28
C LEU A 364 -6.09 12.40 -9.62
N HIS A 365 -4.78 12.46 -9.34
CA HIS A 365 -3.92 13.61 -9.63
C HIS A 365 -3.96 13.97 -11.13
N ILE A 366 -3.86 12.99 -12.01
CA ILE A 366 -3.89 13.20 -13.47
C ILE A 366 -5.31 13.20 -14.06
N GLY A 367 -6.35 13.19 -13.23
CA GLY A 367 -7.75 13.28 -13.66
C GLY A 367 -8.32 12.02 -14.34
N LYS A 368 -7.63 10.87 -14.28
CA LYS A 368 -8.03 9.60 -14.91
C LYS A 368 -8.83 8.66 -14.00
N ALA A 369 -8.89 8.91 -12.69
CA ALA A 369 -9.69 8.10 -11.77
C ALA A 369 -11.18 8.46 -11.83
N ASP A 370 -12.03 7.58 -11.32
CA ASP A 370 -13.45 7.84 -11.08
C ASP A 370 -13.68 8.83 -9.92
N ASN A 371 -14.93 9.22 -9.71
CA ASN A 371 -15.31 10.12 -8.62
C ASN A 371 -15.36 9.33 -7.29
N PRO A 372 -14.57 9.70 -6.25
CA PRO A 372 -14.53 8.95 -5.00
C PRO A 372 -15.88 8.80 -4.29
N ALA A 373 -16.76 9.81 -4.39
CA ALA A 373 -18.08 9.77 -3.76
C ALA A 373 -19.09 8.84 -4.43
N ASP A 374 -18.81 8.30 -5.63
CA ASP A 374 -19.71 7.37 -6.29
C ASP A 374 -19.64 6.00 -5.60
N THR A 375 -20.77 5.31 -5.41
CA THR A 375 -20.82 4.08 -4.59
C THR A 375 -20.04 2.89 -5.17
N ASN A 376 -19.83 2.87 -6.49
CA ASN A 376 -19.07 1.82 -7.17
C ASN A 376 -17.61 2.21 -7.41
N SER A 377 -17.16 3.30 -6.79
CA SER A 377 -15.85 3.87 -7.05
C SER A 377 -14.71 2.97 -6.58
N ASN A 378 -13.55 3.14 -7.19
CA ASN A 378 -12.30 2.52 -6.75
C ASN A 378 -11.97 2.88 -5.29
N PHE A 379 -12.39 4.06 -4.80
CA PHE A 379 -12.26 4.43 -3.40
C PHE A 379 -12.95 3.41 -2.47
N TYR A 380 -14.21 3.04 -2.76
CA TYR A 380 -14.93 2.04 -1.95
C TYR A 380 -14.40 0.62 -2.15
N GLN A 381 -13.90 0.29 -3.34
CA GLN A 381 -13.25 -1.01 -3.59
C GLN A 381 -11.95 -1.15 -2.77
N LEU A 382 -11.13 -0.10 -2.71
CA LEU A 382 -9.92 -0.06 -1.88
C LEU A 382 -10.27 -0.11 -0.38
N THR A 383 -11.30 0.62 0.04
CA THR A 383 -11.81 0.57 1.42
C THR A 383 -12.26 -0.84 1.80
N ASN A 384 -12.95 -1.57 0.91
CA ASN A 384 -13.33 -2.97 1.16
C ASN A 384 -12.11 -3.89 1.23
N THR A 385 -11.11 -3.67 0.38
CA THR A 385 -9.86 -4.45 0.37
C THR A 385 -9.12 -4.32 1.70
N LEU A 386 -9.12 -3.12 2.27
CA LEU A 386 -8.60 -2.88 3.61
C LEU A 386 -9.34 -3.69 4.67
N TYR A 387 -10.68 -3.69 4.68
CA TYR A 387 -11.43 -4.48 5.67
C TYR A 387 -11.14 -5.98 5.54
N ASP A 388 -10.85 -6.48 4.34
CA ASP A 388 -10.37 -7.86 4.14
C ASP A 388 -8.96 -8.07 4.72
N LEU A 389 -8.07 -7.07 4.66
CA LEU A 389 -6.76 -7.14 5.31
C LEU A 389 -6.89 -7.18 6.84
N GLU A 390 -7.68 -6.27 7.42
CA GLU A 390 -7.90 -6.19 8.87
C GLU A 390 -8.58 -7.45 9.41
N SER A 391 -9.62 -7.94 8.73
CA SER A 391 -10.36 -9.14 9.15
C SER A 391 -9.58 -10.46 9.01
N ARG A 392 -8.44 -10.44 8.30
CA ARG A 392 -7.54 -11.59 8.16
C ARG A 392 -6.31 -11.48 9.04
N LEU A 393 -6.06 -10.33 9.65
CA LEU A 393 -4.94 -10.16 10.57
C LEU A 393 -5.19 -11.06 11.78
N GLY A 394 -4.30 -12.03 11.98
CA GLY A 394 -4.33 -12.85 13.19
C GLY A 394 -4.26 -11.95 14.40
N HIS A 395 -5.20 -12.13 15.33
CA HIS A 395 -5.32 -11.23 16.47
C HIS A 395 -4.04 -11.19 17.33
N ILE A 396 -3.21 -12.24 17.27
CA ILE A 396 -1.88 -12.27 17.91
C ILE A 396 -0.97 -11.10 17.50
N HIS A 397 -1.21 -10.53 16.31
CA HIS A 397 -0.46 -9.40 15.76
C HIS A 397 -1.04 -8.03 16.12
N PHE A 398 -2.13 -7.95 16.87
CA PHE A 398 -2.69 -6.66 17.30
C PHE A 398 -1.71 -5.93 18.24
N VAL A 399 -1.62 -4.60 18.09
CA VAL A 399 -0.71 -3.71 18.87
C VAL A 399 -0.73 -4.02 20.37
N ARG A 400 -1.93 -4.20 20.92
CA ARG A 400 -2.13 -4.56 22.33
C ARG A 400 -1.57 -5.95 22.67
N ASN A 401 -1.79 -6.94 21.82
CA ASN A 401 -1.47 -8.33 22.11
C ASN A 401 0.03 -8.61 22.01
N VAL A 402 0.73 -7.89 21.14
CA VAL A 402 2.19 -7.94 21.04
C VAL A 402 2.88 -7.09 22.11
N GLY A 403 2.13 -6.22 22.80
CA GLY A 403 2.63 -5.33 23.85
C GLY A 403 3.68 -4.34 23.34
N PHE A 404 3.46 -3.77 22.14
CA PHE A 404 4.46 -2.97 21.43
C PHE A 404 5.01 -1.82 22.29
N SER A 405 4.10 -1.13 22.99
CA SER A 405 4.44 0.01 23.83
C SER A 405 5.17 -0.36 25.11
N GLU A 406 5.40 -1.64 25.41
CA GLU A 406 6.02 -2.07 26.66
C GLU A 406 7.28 -2.90 26.44
N ARG A 407 7.70 -3.10 25.19
CA ARG A 407 8.94 -3.79 24.86
C ARG A 407 10.16 -2.94 25.15
N THR A 408 11.24 -3.64 25.42
CA THR A 408 12.59 -3.10 25.59
C THR A 408 13.37 -3.08 24.27
N PRO A 409 14.37 -2.21 24.13
CA PRO A 409 15.29 -2.23 22.98
C PRO A 409 15.91 -3.61 22.73
N GLU A 410 16.25 -4.35 23.80
CA GLU A 410 16.85 -5.68 23.71
C GLU A 410 15.86 -6.72 23.17
N GLU A 411 14.58 -6.63 23.53
CA GLU A 411 13.53 -7.49 22.96
C GLU A 411 13.28 -7.20 21.48
N PHE A 412 13.36 -5.93 21.08
CA PHE A 412 13.25 -5.54 19.67
C PHE A 412 14.40 -6.13 18.85
N GLU A 413 15.64 -6.01 19.32
CA GLU A 413 16.80 -6.56 18.63
C GLU A 413 16.75 -8.09 18.57
N ARG A 414 16.36 -8.75 19.68
CA ARG A 414 16.24 -10.21 19.74
C ARG A 414 15.20 -10.77 18.77
N HIS A 415 14.08 -10.07 18.57
CA HIS A 415 12.96 -10.50 17.73
C HIS A 415 12.78 -9.62 16.49
N ARG A 416 13.88 -9.06 15.98
CA ARG A 416 13.87 -8.09 14.88
C ARG A 416 13.17 -8.58 13.62
N GLU A 417 13.33 -9.86 13.30
CA GLU A 417 12.70 -10.50 12.14
C GLU A 417 11.16 -10.56 12.23
N TYR A 418 10.60 -10.41 13.44
CA TYR A 418 9.17 -10.22 13.65
C TYR A 418 8.80 -8.74 13.65
N TRP A 419 9.54 -7.91 14.39
CA TRP A 419 9.20 -6.50 14.59
C TRP A 419 9.33 -5.65 13.33
N ALA A 420 10.28 -5.94 12.45
CA ALA A 420 10.43 -5.22 11.19
C ALA A 420 9.18 -5.38 10.27
N PRO A 421 8.77 -6.60 9.88
CA PRO A 421 7.54 -6.77 9.09
C PRO A 421 6.28 -6.37 9.87
N TRP A 422 6.26 -6.51 11.20
CA TRP A 422 5.13 -6.05 12.00
C TRP A 422 4.95 -4.54 11.93
N LEU A 423 6.02 -3.77 12.14
CA LEU A 423 5.97 -2.31 12.07
C LEU A 423 5.63 -1.84 10.66
N LEU A 424 6.23 -2.47 9.64
CA LEU A 424 5.90 -2.22 8.24
C LEU A 424 4.40 -2.41 7.99
N PHE A 425 3.81 -3.53 8.43
CA PHE A 425 2.37 -3.75 8.33
C PHE A 425 1.55 -2.63 8.98
N GLN A 426 1.84 -2.28 10.24
CA GLN A 426 1.07 -1.30 11.01
C GLN A 426 1.15 0.11 10.39
N ILE A 427 2.36 0.57 10.09
CA ILE A 427 2.58 1.88 9.47
C ILE A 427 1.93 1.91 8.09
N THR A 428 2.17 0.90 7.26
CA THR A 428 1.60 0.86 5.90
C THR A 428 0.08 0.82 5.92
N ALA A 429 -0.55 0.03 6.80
CA ALA A 429 -2.00 -0.02 6.92
C ALA A 429 -2.58 1.35 7.32
N HIS A 430 -2.09 1.97 8.39
CA HIS A 430 -2.62 3.25 8.85
C HIS A 430 -2.26 4.41 7.90
N ALA A 431 -1.00 4.53 7.46
CA ALA A 431 -0.59 5.59 6.55
C ALA A 431 -1.41 5.56 5.26
N THR A 432 -1.59 4.39 4.66
CA THR A 432 -2.36 4.23 3.42
C THR A 432 -3.82 4.63 3.59
N GLN A 433 -4.45 4.30 4.72
CA GLN A 433 -5.82 4.75 5.03
C GLN A 433 -5.91 6.27 5.19
N GLY A 434 -4.93 6.87 5.87
CA GLY A 434 -4.83 8.32 5.99
C GLY A 434 -4.69 9.00 4.64
N LEU A 435 -3.84 8.45 3.76
CA LEU A 435 -3.59 8.96 2.41
C LEU A 435 -4.79 8.79 1.47
N LEU A 436 -5.48 7.65 1.51
CA LEU A 436 -6.71 7.44 0.75
C LEU A 436 -7.78 8.50 1.09
N ASN A 437 -7.82 8.90 2.36
CA ASN A 437 -8.72 9.91 2.89
C ASN A 437 -8.11 11.31 2.97
N HIS A 438 -6.98 11.57 2.31
CA HIS A 438 -6.23 12.81 2.53
C HIS A 438 -7.04 14.07 2.17
N PRO A 439 -7.26 15.04 3.09
CA PRO A 439 -8.17 16.15 2.85
C PRO A 439 -7.76 17.04 1.67
N PHE A 440 -6.47 17.29 1.43
CA PHE A 440 -6.01 18.00 0.24
C PHE A 440 -6.49 17.37 -1.08
N ILE A 441 -6.52 16.04 -1.18
CA ILE A 441 -6.96 15.35 -2.40
C ILE A 441 -8.45 15.60 -2.63
N HIS A 442 -9.25 15.40 -1.59
CA HIS A 442 -10.71 15.49 -1.69
C HIS A 442 -11.24 16.93 -1.74
N LEU A 443 -10.50 17.89 -1.20
CA LEU A 443 -10.93 19.30 -1.10
C LEU A 443 -10.32 20.20 -2.18
N VAL A 444 -9.08 19.94 -2.61
CA VAL A 444 -8.35 20.81 -3.55
C VAL A 444 -8.26 20.15 -4.92
N THR A 445 -7.72 18.92 -4.99
CA THR A 445 -7.47 18.24 -6.28
C THR A 445 -8.75 17.96 -7.05
N LEU A 446 -9.78 17.39 -6.40
CA LEU A 446 -11.03 17.07 -7.07
C LEU A 446 -11.79 18.30 -7.58
N ARG A 447 -11.70 19.43 -6.87
CA ARG A 447 -12.38 20.68 -7.29
C ARG A 447 -11.73 21.29 -8.53
N ARG A 448 -10.40 21.22 -8.62
CA ARG A 448 -9.65 21.67 -9.81
C ARG A 448 -9.99 20.89 -11.08
N ALA A 449 -10.38 19.63 -10.94
CA ALA A 449 -10.78 18.79 -12.07
C ALA A 449 -12.20 19.08 -12.60
N ASN A 450 -12.83 20.22 -12.23
CA ASN A 450 -14.22 20.58 -12.57
C ASN A 450 -15.24 19.49 -12.22
N ARG A 451 -14.97 18.69 -11.19
CA ARG A 451 -15.87 17.63 -10.75
C ARG A 451 -17.01 18.20 -9.91
N PRO A 452 -18.19 17.55 -9.91
CA PRO A 452 -19.30 17.96 -9.06
C PRO A 452 -18.87 18.00 -7.59
N SER A 453 -19.46 18.94 -6.84
CA SER A 453 -19.21 19.05 -5.41
C SER A 453 -19.49 17.72 -4.72
N GLN A 454 -18.53 17.25 -3.94
CA GLN A 454 -18.67 16.02 -3.18
C GLN A 454 -19.74 16.19 -2.09
N PRO A 455 -20.47 15.12 -1.72
CA PRO A 455 -21.40 15.17 -0.60
C PRO A 455 -20.69 15.56 0.70
N ARG A 456 -21.32 16.42 1.51
CA ARG A 456 -20.73 16.89 2.78
C ARG A 456 -20.44 15.75 3.77
N LEU A 457 -21.34 14.76 3.86
CA LEU A 457 -21.16 13.60 4.74
C LEU A 457 -19.91 12.80 4.35
N PHE A 458 -19.69 12.61 3.04
CA PHE A 458 -18.48 11.96 2.53
C PHE A 458 -17.22 12.74 2.93
N LEU A 459 -17.22 14.07 2.74
CA LEU A 459 -16.08 14.91 3.11
C LEU A 459 -15.78 14.88 4.62
N GLN A 460 -16.81 14.87 5.47
CA GLN A 460 -16.65 14.73 6.92
C GLN A 460 -15.99 13.39 7.27
N GLN A 461 -16.51 12.29 6.73
CA GLN A 461 -15.97 10.95 6.96
C GLN A 461 -14.50 10.85 6.54
N THR A 462 -14.17 11.37 5.36
CA THR A 462 -12.80 11.44 4.85
C THR A 462 -11.88 12.20 5.82
N VAL A 463 -12.29 13.36 6.32
CA VAL A 463 -11.50 14.14 7.30
C VAL A 463 -11.30 13.37 8.59
N ASP A 464 -12.36 12.76 9.13
CA ASP A 464 -12.29 12.01 10.38
C ASP A 464 -11.35 10.79 10.26
N GLN A 465 -11.44 10.05 9.15
CA GLN A 465 -10.55 8.93 8.85
C GLN A 465 -9.09 9.38 8.71
N ALA A 466 -8.83 10.47 7.98
CA ALA A 466 -7.48 10.99 7.81
C ALA A 466 -6.83 11.37 9.15
N MET A 467 -7.55 12.08 10.02
CA MET A 467 -7.05 12.45 11.35
C MET A 467 -6.82 11.23 12.23
N PHE A 468 -7.75 10.28 12.25
CA PHE A 468 -7.62 9.07 13.06
C PHE A 468 -6.40 8.23 12.65
N HIS A 469 -6.25 7.96 11.35
CA HIS A 469 -5.17 7.13 10.86
C HIS A 469 -3.80 7.83 10.93
N SER A 470 -3.74 9.14 10.69
CA SER A 470 -2.48 9.90 10.89
C SER A 470 -2.06 9.93 12.36
N ALA A 471 -3.00 10.04 13.31
CA ALA A 471 -2.68 9.96 14.74
C ALA A 471 -2.13 8.58 15.15
N TRP A 472 -2.60 7.49 14.54
CA TRP A 472 -2.03 6.16 14.75
C TRP A 472 -0.60 6.03 14.22
N VAL A 473 -0.32 6.57 13.03
CA VAL A 473 1.06 6.62 12.51
C VAL A 473 1.96 7.39 13.47
N VAL A 474 1.53 8.56 13.96
CA VAL A 474 2.26 9.37 14.95
C VAL A 474 2.52 8.59 16.24
N ARG A 475 1.51 7.87 16.75
CA ARG A 475 1.66 7.04 17.95
C ARG A 475 2.70 5.94 17.75
N LEU A 476 2.65 5.24 16.62
CA LEU A 476 3.58 4.16 16.30
C LEU A 476 5.03 4.66 16.20
N VAL A 477 5.26 5.77 15.49
CA VAL A 477 6.61 6.34 15.34
C VAL A 477 7.14 6.92 16.66
N GLN A 478 6.27 7.54 17.46
CA GLN A 478 6.66 8.01 18.79
C GLN A 478 7.07 6.84 19.68
N THR A 479 6.32 5.74 19.68
CA THR A 479 6.71 4.53 20.42
C THR A 479 8.04 3.98 19.94
N CYS A 480 8.36 4.06 18.64
CA CYS A 480 9.68 3.65 18.13
C CYS A 480 10.81 4.49 18.77
N ILE A 481 10.64 5.81 18.83
CA ILE A 481 11.60 6.73 19.47
C ILE A 481 11.71 6.42 20.97
N ASP A 482 10.58 6.39 21.67
CA ASP A 482 10.52 6.22 23.13
C ASP A 482 11.12 4.88 23.59
N ARG A 483 11.01 3.84 22.75
CA ARG A 483 11.49 2.49 23.04
C ARG A 483 12.78 2.11 22.34
N GLY A 484 13.42 3.04 21.64
CA GLY A 484 14.71 2.82 20.99
C GLY A 484 14.68 1.80 19.83
N LEU A 485 13.54 1.63 19.15
CA LEU A 485 13.45 0.79 17.95
C LEU A 485 13.99 1.56 16.74
N MET A 486 15.13 1.12 16.22
CA MET A 486 15.76 1.74 15.04
C MET A 486 15.11 1.28 13.75
N VAL A 487 14.66 2.25 12.94
CA VAL A 487 14.00 2.04 11.64
C VAL A 487 14.89 2.54 10.51
N TYR A 488 15.22 1.65 9.59
CA TYR A 488 16.03 1.88 8.39
C TYR A 488 15.19 1.82 7.10
N ASP A 489 13.94 1.36 7.18
CA ASP A 489 13.10 1.10 6.02
C ASP A 489 12.72 2.43 5.29
N PRO A 490 13.17 2.64 4.04
CA PRO A 490 12.86 3.85 3.30
C PRO A 490 11.38 3.99 2.96
N LEU A 491 10.62 2.88 2.83
CA LEU A 491 9.18 2.93 2.60
C LEU A 491 8.44 3.46 3.85
N ILE A 492 8.86 3.06 5.06
CA ILE A 492 8.32 3.62 6.29
C ILE A 492 8.59 5.12 6.36
N GLY A 493 9.81 5.56 6.05
CA GLY A 493 10.17 6.98 5.99
C GLY A 493 9.30 7.77 4.99
N ASP A 494 9.12 7.24 3.78
CA ASP A 494 8.26 7.85 2.76
C ASP A 494 6.81 7.97 3.21
N LEU A 495 6.26 6.91 3.82
CA LEU A 495 4.88 6.87 4.31
C LEU A 495 4.64 7.83 5.47
N VAL A 496 5.60 7.96 6.39
CA VAL A 496 5.52 8.93 7.49
C VAL A 496 5.61 10.35 6.94
N ALA A 497 6.50 10.62 6.00
CA ALA A 497 6.62 11.93 5.36
C ALA A 497 5.33 12.31 4.59
N ALA A 498 4.75 11.37 3.85
CA ALA A 498 3.47 11.55 3.16
C ALA A 498 2.31 11.75 4.16
N THR A 499 2.28 11.00 5.26
CA THR A 499 1.22 11.12 6.27
C THR A 499 1.33 12.43 7.04
N ALA A 500 2.54 12.97 7.24
CA ALA A 500 2.79 14.22 7.96
C ALA A 500 2.11 15.43 7.31
N THR A 501 1.76 15.39 6.02
CA THR A 501 1.00 16.47 5.36
C THR A 501 -0.42 16.60 5.90
N ILE A 502 -0.98 15.56 6.54
CA ILE A 502 -2.30 15.60 7.18
C ILE A 502 -2.26 16.48 8.44
N PRO A 503 -1.48 16.18 9.50
CA PRO A 503 -1.39 17.06 10.66
C PRO A 503 -0.81 18.44 10.31
N TRP A 504 0.09 18.54 9.31
CA TRP A 504 0.53 19.83 8.78
C TRP A 504 -0.64 20.69 8.27
N LEU A 505 -1.63 20.10 7.59
CA LEU A 505 -2.81 20.83 7.13
C LEU A 505 -3.69 21.26 8.31
N PHE A 506 -3.88 20.39 9.30
CA PHE A 506 -4.76 20.64 10.45
C PHE A 506 -4.13 21.54 11.52
N GLN A 507 -2.83 21.76 11.51
CA GLN A 507 -2.17 22.67 12.46
C GLN A 507 -2.64 24.13 12.31
N TYR A 508 -3.24 24.47 11.17
CA TYR A 508 -3.83 25.78 10.89
C TYR A 508 -5.34 25.86 11.15
N ALA A 509 -5.96 24.77 11.64
CA ALA A 509 -7.39 24.73 11.94
C ALA A 509 -7.81 25.85 12.91
N ARG A 510 -9.04 26.33 12.73
CA ARG A 510 -9.64 27.34 13.63
C ARG A 510 -9.83 26.83 15.06
N ASP A 511 -10.13 25.55 15.23
CA ASP A 511 -10.24 24.93 16.54
C ASP A 511 -8.85 24.80 17.18
N VAL A 512 -8.66 25.46 18.33
CA VAL A 512 -7.38 25.53 19.03
C VAL A 512 -6.90 24.15 19.46
N LYS A 513 -7.79 23.25 19.90
CA LYS A 513 -7.41 21.91 20.33
C LYS A 513 -6.92 21.09 19.14
N VAL A 514 -7.63 21.16 18.00
CA VAL A 514 -7.22 20.49 16.76
C VAL A 514 -5.89 21.05 16.26
N SER A 515 -5.73 22.38 16.25
CA SER A 515 -4.49 23.06 15.83
C SER A 515 -3.30 22.62 16.67
N GLU A 516 -3.37 22.74 18.00
CA GLU A 516 -2.24 22.38 18.89
C GLU A 516 -1.91 20.89 18.85
N THR A 517 -2.93 20.02 18.82
CA THR A 517 -2.71 18.57 18.68
C THR A 517 -2.02 18.25 17.36
N SER A 518 -2.41 18.93 16.28
CA SER A 518 -1.84 18.71 14.95
C SER A 518 -0.43 19.27 14.81
N LYS A 519 -0.11 20.41 15.46
CA LYS A 519 1.27 20.91 15.56
C LYS A 519 2.18 19.89 16.23
N GLU A 520 1.74 19.33 17.36
CA GLU A 520 2.52 18.32 18.08
C GLU A 520 2.67 17.04 17.26
N ASN A 521 1.59 16.56 16.63
CA ASN A 521 1.64 15.39 15.76
C ASN A 521 2.58 15.59 14.57
N TYR A 522 2.56 16.76 13.94
CA TYR A 522 3.49 17.10 12.87
C TYR A 522 4.94 17.10 13.37
N ARG A 523 5.21 17.73 14.52
CA ARG A 523 6.53 17.76 15.17
C ARG A 523 7.08 16.36 15.41
N LYS A 524 6.25 15.44 15.91
CA LYS A 524 6.63 14.03 16.15
C LYS A 524 6.97 13.28 14.87
N CYS A 525 6.23 13.50 13.78
CA CYS A 525 6.58 12.94 12.48
C CYS A 525 7.95 13.45 12.01
N ILE A 526 8.22 14.75 12.17
CA ILE A 526 9.54 15.30 11.83
C ILE A 526 10.61 14.66 12.68
N GLU A 527 10.48 14.69 14.01
CA GLU A 527 11.44 14.10 14.96
C GLU A 527 11.79 12.64 14.61
N PHE A 528 10.79 11.83 14.25
CA PHE A 528 11.03 10.47 13.77
C PHE A 528 11.89 10.42 12.51
N LEU A 529 11.56 11.22 11.48
CA LEU A 529 12.32 11.27 10.23
C LEU A 529 13.76 11.78 10.45
N GLU A 530 13.99 12.64 11.44
CA GLU A 530 15.34 13.09 11.83
C GLU A 530 16.11 12.02 12.61
N SER A 531 15.41 11.18 13.36
CA SER A 531 15.99 10.09 14.16
C SER A 531 16.37 8.85 13.34
N MET A 532 15.85 8.71 12.11
CA MET A 532 16.19 7.59 11.24
C MET A 532 17.70 7.55 10.97
N PRO A 533 18.38 6.42 11.25
CA PRO A 533 19.83 6.31 11.04
C PRO A 533 20.22 6.43 9.56
N ASP A 534 21.45 6.89 9.30
CA ASP A 534 22.06 6.97 7.98
C ASP A 534 21.17 7.67 6.94
N PRO A 535 20.87 8.97 7.12
CA PRO A 535 19.87 9.66 6.32
C PRO A 535 20.25 9.65 4.85
N SER A 536 19.53 8.84 4.08
CA SER A 536 19.74 8.70 2.64
C SER A 536 19.37 10.00 1.91
N PRO A 537 19.96 10.30 0.74
CA PRO A 537 19.57 11.46 -0.07
C PRO A 537 18.06 11.57 -0.29
N ARG A 538 17.37 10.43 -0.46
CA ARG A 538 15.90 10.37 -0.56
C ARG A 538 15.21 10.88 0.71
N SER A 539 15.63 10.42 1.89
CA SER A 539 15.08 10.86 3.17
C SER A 539 15.31 12.36 3.40
N ILE A 540 16.52 12.85 3.10
CA ILE A 540 16.88 14.27 3.19
C ILE A 540 15.96 15.11 2.30
N HIS A 541 15.73 14.68 1.06
CA HIS A 541 14.85 15.39 0.12
C HIS A 541 13.40 15.48 0.64
N LYS A 542 12.86 14.40 1.20
CA LYS A 542 11.50 14.40 1.80
C LYS A 542 11.40 15.37 2.99
N ARG A 543 12.42 15.42 3.85
CA ARG A 543 12.48 16.38 4.97
C ARG A 543 12.55 17.82 4.48
N GLU A 544 13.35 18.08 3.44
CA GLU A 544 13.47 19.39 2.80
C GLU A 544 12.11 19.85 2.23
N LEU A 545 11.34 18.96 1.58
CA LEU A 545 9.99 19.27 1.10
C LEU A 545 9.02 19.65 2.24
N LEU A 546 9.05 18.92 3.36
CA LEU A 546 8.26 19.23 4.54
C LEU A 546 8.64 20.58 5.16
N HIS A 547 9.95 20.86 5.26
CA HIS A 547 10.45 22.15 5.73
C HIS A 547 10.03 23.31 4.81
N GLN A 548 10.05 23.11 3.49
CA GLN A 548 9.56 24.09 2.53
C GLN A 548 8.05 24.34 2.69
N LEU A 549 7.24 23.30 2.91
CA LEU A 549 5.81 23.48 3.21
C LEU A 549 5.59 24.30 4.50
N GLN A 550 6.37 24.05 5.55
CA GLN A 550 6.28 24.77 6.82
C GLN A 550 6.69 26.26 6.69
N THR A 551 7.74 26.55 5.93
CA THR A 551 8.24 27.92 5.75
C THR A 551 7.31 28.78 4.88
N MET A 552 6.73 28.21 3.81
CA MET A 552 5.79 28.90 2.93
C MET A 552 4.51 29.33 3.66
N SER A 553 4.01 28.47 4.55
CA SER A 553 2.76 28.67 5.28
C SER A 553 2.90 29.58 6.50
N SER A 554 4.10 29.68 7.09
CA SER A 554 4.39 30.56 8.23
C SER A 554 4.27 32.06 7.89
N GLN A 555 4.27 32.42 6.60
CA GLN A 555 4.10 33.80 6.13
C GLN A 555 2.62 34.23 5.97
N ALA A 556 1.66 33.31 6.14
CA ALA A 556 0.23 33.52 5.85
C ALA A 556 -0.66 33.64 7.11
N GLN A 557 -0.19 34.31 8.16
CA GLN A 557 -0.86 34.29 9.48
C GLN A 557 -2.18 35.08 9.58
N ASP A 558 -2.53 35.91 8.60
CA ASP A 558 -3.80 36.63 8.64
C ASP A 558 -4.95 35.77 8.07
N ASN A 559 -5.93 35.44 8.94
CA ASN A 559 -7.23 34.81 8.62
C ASN A 559 -7.31 33.28 8.38
N ASN A 560 -6.49 32.44 9.02
CA ASN A 560 -6.52 30.97 8.86
C ASN A 560 -6.38 30.49 7.39
N MET A 561 -5.74 31.30 6.56
CA MET A 561 -5.52 31.01 5.16
C MET A 561 -4.09 30.47 5.01
N ILE A 562 -3.96 29.25 4.49
CA ILE A 562 -2.65 28.68 4.19
C ILE A 562 -2.36 28.82 2.71
N SER A 563 -1.16 29.25 2.36
CA SER A 563 -0.68 29.26 0.97
C SER A 563 0.43 28.23 0.81
N PHE A 564 0.31 27.35 -0.18
CA PHE A 564 1.31 26.31 -0.45
C PHE A 564 1.30 25.87 -1.93
N GLN A 565 2.35 25.19 -2.35
CA GLN A 565 2.44 24.58 -3.68
C GLN A 565 1.90 23.14 -3.64
N PRO A 566 0.79 22.82 -4.34
CA PRO A 566 0.23 21.47 -4.42
C PRO A 566 1.23 20.41 -4.88
N SER A 567 2.16 20.78 -5.76
CA SER A 567 3.22 19.90 -6.28
C SER A 567 4.09 19.31 -5.17
N LYS A 568 4.38 20.07 -4.10
CA LYS A 568 5.18 19.57 -2.97
C LYS A 568 4.46 18.47 -2.16
N ILE A 569 3.14 18.60 -1.98
CA ILE A 569 2.33 17.55 -1.33
C ILE A 569 2.31 16.31 -2.22
N TRP A 570 2.12 16.49 -3.53
CA TRP A 570 2.17 15.36 -4.46
C TRP A 570 3.53 14.66 -4.46
N GLN A 571 4.65 15.38 -4.47
CA GLN A 571 5.99 14.79 -4.36
C GLN A 571 6.21 13.99 -3.07
N LEU A 572 5.50 14.34 -1.99
CA LEU A 572 5.50 13.57 -0.75
C LEU A 572 4.67 12.28 -0.87
N ILE A 573 3.45 12.35 -1.41
CA ILE A 573 2.48 11.24 -1.53
C ILE A 573 2.84 10.27 -2.67
N ASP A 574 3.14 10.78 -3.85
CA ASP A 574 3.51 10.05 -5.06
C ASP A 574 4.89 10.54 -5.49
N SER A 575 5.92 9.77 -5.16
CA SER A 575 7.29 10.18 -5.46
C SER A 575 7.49 10.17 -6.98
N ASP A 576 7.61 11.35 -7.59
CA ASP A 576 7.56 11.59 -9.03
C ASP A 576 8.64 10.86 -9.85
N ILE A 577 8.45 9.57 -10.07
CA ILE A 577 9.27 8.76 -10.99
C ILE A 577 9.08 9.24 -12.43
N MET A 578 7.91 9.79 -12.78
CA MET A 578 7.64 10.20 -14.15
C MET A 578 8.23 11.55 -14.53
N ASP A 579 8.29 12.52 -13.62
CA ASP A 579 8.95 13.81 -13.92
C ASP A 579 10.47 13.63 -14.06
N ALA A 580 11.04 12.62 -13.40
CA ALA A 580 12.45 12.25 -13.53
C ALA A 580 12.78 11.48 -14.82
N VAL A 581 11.80 10.83 -15.47
CA VAL A 581 11.99 9.96 -16.64
C VAL A 581 11.41 10.59 -17.93
N ALA A 582 10.50 11.56 -17.82
CA ALA A 582 9.94 12.27 -18.95
C ALA A 582 11.04 13.07 -19.68
N PRO A 583 11.10 13.03 -21.03
CA PRO A 583 11.99 13.89 -21.80
C PRO A 583 11.66 15.35 -21.49
N GLN A 584 12.62 16.09 -20.94
CA GLN A 584 12.50 17.54 -20.82
C GLN A 584 12.40 18.10 -22.25
N PRO A 585 11.36 18.87 -22.60
CA PRO A 585 11.26 19.45 -23.92
C PRO A 585 12.49 20.35 -24.13
N THR A 586 13.25 20.07 -25.20
CA THR A 586 14.34 20.94 -25.63
C THR A 586 13.75 22.30 -25.95
N THR A 587 13.98 23.28 -25.07
CA THR A 587 13.56 24.66 -25.30
C THR A 587 14.45 25.26 -26.37
N ASP A 588 14.09 25.05 -27.64
CA ASP A 588 14.49 25.96 -28.70
C ASP A 588 13.69 27.25 -28.53
N GLY A 589 14.42 28.37 -28.50
CA GLY A 589 13.93 29.67 -28.07
C GLY A 589 12.67 30.11 -28.82
N THR A 590 11.55 30.17 -28.09
CA THR A 590 10.48 31.14 -28.39
C THR A 590 9.81 31.49 -27.06
N GLN A 591 10.00 32.73 -26.61
CA GLN A 591 9.30 33.28 -25.45
C GLN A 591 7.80 33.35 -25.77
N GLY A 592 7.07 32.32 -25.40
CA GLY A 592 5.62 32.32 -25.25
C GLY A 592 5.31 31.87 -23.83
N GLY A 593 4.60 32.69 -23.06
CA GLY A 593 4.34 32.48 -21.63
C GLY A 593 3.62 31.16 -21.34
N GLN A 594 4.39 30.11 -21.05
CA GLN A 594 3.91 29.00 -20.24
C GLN A 594 4.13 29.41 -18.79
N SER A 595 3.05 29.71 -18.08
CA SER A 595 3.08 29.78 -16.63
C SER A 595 3.63 28.43 -16.13
N ASP A 596 4.75 28.50 -15.42
CA ASP A 596 5.40 27.36 -14.81
C ASP A 596 4.44 26.77 -13.76
N ALA A 597 3.56 25.85 -14.17
CA ALA A 597 2.49 25.30 -13.35
C ALA A 597 3.01 24.69 -12.04
N SER A 598 4.30 24.31 -12.00
CA SER A 598 5.05 23.83 -10.84
C SER A 598 5.16 24.86 -9.70
N LYS A 599 5.06 26.16 -10.02
CA LYS A 599 5.14 27.28 -9.08
C LYS A 599 3.78 27.78 -8.58
N THR A 600 2.68 27.22 -9.06
CA THR A 600 1.32 27.65 -8.72
C THR A 600 1.04 27.45 -7.23
N THR A 601 0.80 28.54 -6.50
CA THR A 601 0.40 28.50 -5.09
C THR A 601 -1.12 28.43 -4.96
N VAL A 602 -1.61 27.62 -4.02
CA VAL A 602 -3.03 27.52 -3.66
C VAL A 602 -3.22 28.11 -2.27
N SER A 603 -4.22 28.98 -2.12
CA SER A 603 -4.67 29.49 -0.83
C SER A 603 -5.91 28.74 -0.37
N VAL A 604 -5.84 28.09 0.80
CA VAL A 604 -6.94 27.33 1.40
C VAL A 604 -7.30 27.93 2.75
N GLN A 605 -8.57 28.26 2.95
CA GLN A 605 -9.08 28.69 4.25
C GLN A 605 -9.35 27.46 5.13
N THR A 606 -8.66 27.31 6.25
CA THR A 606 -8.68 26.11 7.11
C THR A 606 -9.73 26.18 8.22
N THR A 607 -10.98 26.49 7.85
CA THR A 607 -12.12 26.55 8.77
C THR A 607 -12.72 25.16 9.00
N PHE A 608 -11.99 24.31 9.73
CA PHE A 608 -12.54 23.08 10.28
C PHE A 608 -13.36 23.45 11.51
N VAL A 609 -14.68 23.55 11.37
CA VAL A 609 -15.57 23.95 12.47
C VAL A 609 -16.23 22.70 13.03
N HIS A 610 -16.20 22.52 14.34
CA HIS A 610 -17.06 21.54 14.98
C HIS A 610 -18.53 21.97 14.77
N PRO A 611 -19.46 21.10 14.32
CA PRO A 611 -20.85 21.49 14.02
C PRO A 611 -21.62 22.06 15.23
N VAL A 612 -21.04 21.92 16.42
CA VAL A 612 -21.47 22.58 17.66
C VAL A 612 -20.29 23.40 18.20
N GLY A 613 -19.99 24.54 17.57
CA GLY A 613 -19.21 25.60 18.19
C GLY A 613 -20.17 26.60 18.83
N GLU A 614 -20.04 26.85 20.12
CA GLU A 614 -20.76 27.95 20.78
C GLU A 614 -20.50 29.23 19.99
N ARG A 615 -21.58 29.87 19.52
CA ARG A 615 -21.50 31.23 19.00
C ARG A 615 -21.02 32.11 20.14
N ARG A 616 -19.72 32.38 20.21
CA ARG A 616 -19.24 33.56 20.93
C ARG A 616 -19.85 34.76 20.22
N THR A 617 -20.76 35.41 20.92
CA THR A 617 -21.41 36.65 20.54
C THR A 617 -20.37 37.77 20.52
N ASP A 618 -19.59 37.85 19.45
CA ASP A 618 -18.89 39.09 19.12
C ASP A 618 -19.89 40.01 18.43
N GLN A 619 -20.69 40.71 19.25
CA GLN A 619 -21.31 41.95 18.83
C GLN A 619 -20.19 42.97 18.55
N ARG A 620 -19.79 43.07 17.29
CA ARG A 620 -19.28 44.33 16.76
C ARG A 620 -20.30 44.86 15.78
N HIS A 621 -21.10 45.81 16.27
CA HIS A 621 -21.71 46.82 15.42
C HIS A 621 -20.63 47.38 14.50
N ASN A 622 -20.81 47.28 13.19
CA ASN A 622 -20.46 48.36 12.29
C ASN A 622 -21.40 48.39 11.09
N SER A 623 -21.81 49.61 10.84
CA SER A 623 -22.85 50.10 9.96
C SER A 623 -22.62 49.81 8.48
N LEU A 624 -23.73 49.80 7.75
CA LEU A 624 -23.77 49.99 6.30
C LEU A 624 -22.86 51.14 5.88
N GLY A 625 -21.95 50.89 4.94
CA GLY A 625 -21.06 51.91 4.43
C GLY A 625 -19.90 51.32 3.63
N ASP A 626 -20.14 51.27 2.33
CA ASP A 626 -19.16 51.51 1.28
C ASP A 626 -18.65 50.36 0.41
N SER A 627 -18.62 50.73 -0.86
CA SER A 627 -18.49 49.99 -2.09
C SER A 627 -17.03 49.96 -2.56
N MET A 628 -16.72 49.03 -3.45
CA MET A 628 -15.52 49.02 -4.31
C MET A 628 -14.15 48.84 -3.64
N THR A 629 -13.74 47.58 -3.52
CA THR A 629 -12.38 47.13 -3.90
C THR A 629 -12.48 45.71 -4.49
N ALA A 630 -13.10 45.60 -5.65
CA ALA A 630 -12.73 44.58 -6.61
C ALA A 630 -11.57 45.16 -7.43
N ASP A 631 -10.65 44.30 -7.86
CA ASP A 631 -9.41 44.61 -8.61
C ASP A 631 -8.21 44.97 -7.72
N ILE A 632 -7.42 43.94 -7.39
CA ILE A 632 -5.96 43.80 -7.58
C ILE A 632 -5.61 42.44 -6.97
N TYR A 633 -5.76 41.35 -7.74
CA TYR A 633 -5.08 40.05 -7.55
C TYR A 633 -5.44 39.16 -8.76
N GLU A 634 -4.98 39.57 -9.95
CA GLU A 634 -4.97 38.66 -11.11
C GLU A 634 -3.95 37.55 -10.85
N GLY A 635 -4.43 36.31 -10.65
CA GLY A 635 -3.59 35.10 -10.63
C GLY A 635 -3.72 34.17 -9.40
N LEU A 636 -4.54 34.51 -8.39
CA LEU A 636 -4.72 33.68 -7.20
C LEU A 636 -6.12 33.01 -7.18
N GLU A 637 -6.16 31.68 -7.35
CA GLU A 637 -7.38 30.92 -7.10
C GLU A 637 -7.62 30.81 -5.58
N GLN A 638 -8.68 31.47 -5.08
CA GLN A 638 -9.07 31.50 -3.68
C GLN A 638 -10.05 30.35 -3.37
N TYR A 639 -9.68 29.41 -2.50
CA TYR A 639 -10.52 28.25 -2.14
C TYR A 639 -11.05 28.37 -0.71
N SER A 640 -12.36 28.61 -0.55
CA SER A 640 -13.02 28.62 0.78
C SER A 640 -13.56 27.22 1.15
N LEU A 641 -13.23 26.76 2.37
CA LEU A 641 -13.74 25.51 2.96
C LEU A 641 -14.97 25.74 3.89
N ASP A 642 -15.48 26.96 3.98
CA ASP A 642 -16.49 27.41 4.96
C ASP A 642 -17.85 26.70 4.85
N SER A 643 -18.18 26.14 3.69
CA SER A 643 -19.51 25.58 3.46
C SER A 643 -19.67 24.14 3.97
N ILE A 644 -18.62 23.45 4.44
CA ILE A 644 -18.71 22.01 4.75
C ILE A 644 -19.20 21.74 6.18
N PHE A 645 -18.82 22.56 7.15
CA PHE A 645 -18.96 22.28 8.59
C PHE A 645 -20.09 23.04 9.31
N SER A 646 -20.96 23.74 8.58
CA SER A 646 -21.90 24.71 9.14
C SER A 646 -23.29 24.18 9.54
N GLN A 647 -23.50 22.86 9.70
CA GLN A 647 -24.78 22.30 10.18
C GLN A 647 -24.64 21.28 11.33
N PRO A 648 -25.51 21.34 12.36
CA PRO A 648 -25.50 20.43 13.49
C PRO A 648 -26.02 19.05 13.08
N MET A 649 -25.15 18.04 13.14
CA MET A 649 -25.53 16.62 13.04
C MET A 649 -24.93 15.89 14.24
N PHE A 650 -25.75 15.05 14.87
CA PHE A 650 -25.47 14.34 16.12
C PHE A 650 -24.17 13.52 16.03
N ILE A 651 -23.15 13.90 16.79
CA ILE A 651 -21.94 13.11 17.00
C ILE A 651 -21.75 12.98 18.51
N ASP A 652 -21.73 11.73 18.98
CA ASP A 652 -21.44 11.38 20.37
C ASP A 652 -19.92 11.32 20.58
N HIS A 653 -19.44 11.88 21.68
CA HIS A 653 -18.03 12.25 21.89
C HIS A 653 -17.22 11.10 22.49
N ALA A 654 -16.32 10.48 21.71
CA ALA A 654 -15.35 9.50 22.23
C ALA A 654 -13.88 9.73 21.80
N TRP A 655 -13.62 10.45 20.70
CA TRP A 655 -12.29 10.45 20.06
C TRP A 655 -11.28 11.48 20.60
N LEU A 656 -11.66 12.31 21.57
CA LEU A 656 -10.80 13.37 22.11
C LEU A 656 -10.04 12.96 23.39
N HIS A 657 -10.10 11.68 23.77
CA HIS A 657 -9.53 11.12 25.00
C HIS A 657 -8.74 9.81 24.82
N VAL A 658 -8.29 9.44 23.61
CA VAL A 658 -7.55 8.18 23.39
C VAL A 658 -6.21 8.39 22.70
#